data_AF-A0A485KA64-F1
#
_entry.id   AF-A0A485KA64-F1
#
_cell.length_a   1.000
_cell.length_b   1.000
_cell.length_c   1.000
_cell.angle_alpha   90.00
_cell.angle_beta   90.00
_cell.angle_gamma   90.00
#
_symmetry.space_group_name_H-M   'P 1'
#
loop_
_entity.id
_entity.type
_entity.pdbx_description
1 polymer ?
#
loop_
_entity_poly.entity_id
_entity_poly.type
_entity_poly.pdbx_seq_one_letter_code
_entity_poly.pdbx_strand_id
1 'polypeptide(L)'
;MAGLSAQEQLWFILMLGTLVALPQTSFAGVFCTAVCLVAFGFRLRTSVAATGGPASGEFSKQALSNVHPLETATTLSSTASIESRAAKECLRMLHVRDECSVDPDAVSLNSTTPVPFETDLFRGHVYFLLKTDPPNPTWQHLFAGRRRMFWIQVQGTLKRAPRGSIFLGGELPATVSVGLWARGLANMIMGIMQRLVGLIHYSFGDAHELPHCVFPLVQAVDELIMTPAGGTPPMLGQPTFGESKAAQTRRRQTPLGQETYEVGATYTFHFYTQYVDLTQWKIINLPGMQDMGLTTFFGSLPLRLACYDVESSPGPSHTNASKRYLFCFTVNFDKGQSAVPVDPATSSAPCTASSCSTVPLSITLPFWIEAYDIRARTRRVYFLVATKANNPDLRIVPAKQLTKAVPTRVYATSRLARYDAIDRQRRVVEASVEAAAAIAREAMPFACPAVSCHAVAITTTRVGVVVLEQAVLRAITDTFLRQEVLVLTTDALLAFRTSSSSPCKEIPRAAIRAIRLWTLPYAAMAHGLAVDTPSEVVYVVFPSADVQQTWLGALDVDRPRHRLLSPVEPWVSPLPLTGRLVLNSRRLFVCPSTGDDSTCCLAVADASVHAIRALALAMAARGPAHAPDETVVFLDAVSALRGVNLTSLVIHEDKVSFYLNVANCLRWHAENLPGGVRAVPRAAYRVGVDGHVLSLDDLEHGILRARLTQAKSNECAALAVAHPDFRLALALHVPMAHVPLFTPDQVHDQLNGLCRNYFQRTVATNRETTTIYLPMLCRDYCHDYGSDGSGLACVRKILGYLDDELWDDVTEILEAGKQPVRIKYRDAD
;
A
#
# COMPACT_ATOMS: atom_id res chain seq x y z
N MET A 1 -39.51 -5.10 -33.40
CA MET A 1 -40.44 -4.68 -32.33
C MET A 1 -41.70 -5.55 -32.22
N ALA A 2 -41.96 -6.51 -33.13
CA ALA A 2 -43.03 -7.48 -32.96
C ALA A 2 -42.51 -8.68 -32.14
N GLY A 3 -42.68 -8.64 -30.82
CA GLY A 3 -42.23 -9.70 -29.90
C GLY A 3 -42.02 -9.26 -28.45
N LEU A 4 -42.08 -7.97 -28.15
CA LEU A 4 -41.98 -7.44 -26.78
C LEU A 4 -43.37 -7.16 -26.23
N SER A 5 -43.59 -7.46 -24.94
CA SER A 5 -44.83 -7.12 -24.24
C SER A 5 -45.03 -5.60 -24.17
N ALA A 6 -46.28 -5.14 -24.05
CA ALA A 6 -46.60 -3.70 -24.00
C ALA A 6 -45.87 -2.96 -22.86
N GLN A 7 -45.58 -3.65 -21.75
CA GLN A 7 -44.81 -3.12 -20.64
C GLN A 7 -43.31 -2.95 -20.99
N GLU A 8 -42.74 -3.87 -21.77
CA GLU A 8 -41.34 -3.80 -22.21
C GLU A 8 -41.13 -2.74 -23.30
N GLN A 9 -42.15 -2.52 -24.15
CA GLN A 9 -42.14 -1.43 -25.13
C GLN A 9 -42.18 -0.06 -24.44
N LEU A 10 -42.98 0.08 -23.36
CA LEU A 10 -43.05 1.31 -22.56
C LEU A 10 -41.72 1.62 -21.86
N TRP A 11 -41.05 0.60 -21.30
CA TRP A 11 -39.71 0.74 -20.70
C TRP A 11 -38.63 1.08 -21.72
N PHE A 12 -38.72 0.53 -22.93
CA PHE A 12 -37.79 0.84 -24.03
C PHE A 12 -37.94 2.28 -24.54
N ILE A 13 -39.18 2.77 -24.64
CA ILE A 13 -39.49 4.16 -25.03
C ILE A 13 -39.03 5.16 -23.96
N LEU A 14 -39.22 4.84 -22.67
CA LEU A 14 -38.71 5.66 -21.55
C LEU A 14 -37.17 5.72 -21.50
N MET A 15 -36.50 4.61 -21.84
CA MET A 15 -35.03 4.56 -21.99
C MET A 15 -34.52 5.38 -23.17
N LEU A 16 -35.21 5.36 -24.31
CA LEU A 16 -34.83 6.20 -25.46
C LEU A 16 -35.05 7.70 -25.16
N GLY A 17 -36.14 8.03 -24.47
CA GLY A 17 -36.45 9.40 -24.05
C GLY A 17 -35.42 9.99 -23.07
N THR A 18 -34.85 9.14 -22.19
CA THR A 18 -33.77 9.55 -21.28
C THR A 18 -32.40 9.63 -21.97
N LEU A 19 -32.17 8.86 -23.04
CA LEU A 19 -30.94 8.91 -23.83
C LEU A 19 -30.83 10.19 -24.68
N VAL A 20 -31.96 10.73 -25.13
CA VAL A 20 -32.04 11.94 -25.97
C VAL A 20 -32.02 13.24 -25.13
N ALA A 21 -32.36 13.17 -23.84
CA ALA A 21 -32.50 14.34 -22.97
C ALA A 21 -31.24 14.70 -22.13
N LEU A 22 -30.12 13.96 -22.25
CA LEU A 22 -28.92 14.21 -21.43
C LEU A 22 -27.82 14.94 -22.22
N PRO A 23 -27.27 16.06 -21.71
CA PRO A 23 -26.10 16.71 -22.32
C PRO A 23 -24.84 15.85 -22.11
N GLN A 24 -24.05 15.67 -23.17
CA GLN A 24 -22.93 14.71 -23.29
C GLN A 24 -21.70 14.95 -22.38
N THR A 25 -21.79 15.70 -21.29
CA THR A 25 -20.58 16.15 -20.55
C THR A 25 -20.43 15.64 -19.13
N SER A 26 -21.23 14.67 -18.65
CA SER A 26 -21.03 14.10 -17.30
C SER A 26 -20.82 12.58 -17.28
N PHE A 27 -19.72 12.17 -16.65
CA PHE A 27 -19.27 10.79 -16.42
C PHE A 27 -20.32 9.91 -15.71
N ALA A 28 -21.29 10.51 -15.03
CA ALA A 28 -22.42 9.83 -14.38
C ALA A 28 -23.42 9.22 -15.38
N GLY A 29 -23.59 9.82 -16.57
CA GLY A 29 -24.51 9.31 -17.60
C GLY A 29 -24.05 7.98 -18.19
N VAL A 30 -22.76 7.88 -18.56
CA VAL A 30 -22.14 6.66 -19.12
C VAL A 30 -22.15 5.50 -18.11
N PHE A 31 -22.00 5.81 -16.82
CA PHE A 31 -21.99 4.83 -15.74
C PHE A 31 -23.38 4.20 -15.49
N CYS A 32 -24.44 5.00 -15.49
CA CYS A 32 -25.82 4.48 -15.38
C CYS A 32 -26.19 3.60 -16.59
N THR A 33 -25.75 3.96 -17.80
CA THR A 33 -26.01 3.15 -19.01
C THR A 33 -25.32 1.79 -18.95
N ALA A 34 -24.09 1.71 -18.44
CA ALA A 34 -23.36 0.45 -18.28
C ALA A 34 -24.02 -0.48 -17.25
N VAL A 35 -24.51 0.06 -16.13
CA VAL A 35 -25.20 -0.71 -15.09
C VAL A 35 -26.55 -1.26 -15.58
N CYS A 36 -27.29 -0.48 -16.36
CA CYS A 36 -28.54 -0.93 -16.98
C CYS A 36 -28.32 -2.03 -18.03
N LEU A 37 -27.25 -1.94 -18.83
CA LEU A 37 -26.89 -2.96 -19.84
C LEU A 37 -26.47 -4.29 -19.20
N VAL A 38 -25.76 -4.25 -18.06
CA VAL A 38 -25.37 -5.45 -17.31
C VAL A 38 -26.58 -6.11 -16.64
N ALA A 39 -27.51 -5.33 -16.09
CA ALA A 39 -28.75 -5.85 -15.51
C ALA A 39 -29.69 -6.48 -16.55
N PHE A 40 -29.77 -5.88 -17.75
CA PHE A 40 -30.57 -6.39 -18.87
C PHE A 40 -29.98 -7.67 -19.48
N GLY A 41 -28.65 -7.72 -19.66
CA GLY A 41 -27.94 -8.91 -20.15
C GLY A 41 -28.07 -10.13 -19.24
N PHE A 42 -28.27 -9.91 -17.93
CA PHE A 42 -28.51 -10.98 -16.96
C PHE A 42 -29.93 -11.55 -17.03
N ARG A 43 -30.97 -10.71 -17.24
CA ARG A 43 -32.36 -11.18 -17.39
C ARG A 43 -32.60 -11.99 -18.67
N LEU A 44 -31.94 -11.64 -19.77
CA LEU A 44 -32.01 -12.41 -21.02
C LEU A 44 -31.37 -13.79 -20.88
N ARG A 45 -30.28 -13.91 -20.11
CA ARG A 45 -29.58 -15.19 -19.89
C ARG A 45 -30.37 -16.15 -19.00
N THR A 46 -31.17 -15.64 -18.06
CA THR A 46 -32.04 -16.47 -17.21
C THR A 46 -33.29 -16.99 -17.94
N SER A 47 -33.70 -16.36 -19.04
CA SER A 47 -34.86 -16.81 -19.82
C SER A 47 -34.51 -17.89 -20.86
N VAL A 48 -33.27 -17.91 -21.37
CA VAL A 48 -32.79 -18.93 -22.33
C VAL A 48 -32.36 -20.23 -21.65
N ALA A 49 -32.02 -20.20 -20.36
CA ALA A 49 -31.62 -21.40 -19.61
C ALA A 49 -32.80 -22.29 -19.13
N ALA A 50 -34.05 -21.89 -19.37
CA ALA A 50 -35.25 -22.61 -18.95
C ALA A 50 -35.82 -23.58 -20.02
N THR A 51 -35.22 -23.66 -21.21
CA THR A 51 -35.70 -24.51 -22.31
C THR A 51 -34.56 -25.34 -22.91
N GLY A 52 -34.22 -26.45 -22.27
CA GLY A 52 -33.32 -27.46 -22.83
C GLY A 52 -33.46 -28.80 -22.12
N GLY A 53 -34.20 -29.74 -22.72
CA GLY A 53 -34.38 -31.12 -22.22
C GLY A 53 -33.19 -32.05 -22.54
N PRO A 54 -33.13 -33.27 -21.97
CA PRO A 54 -31.95 -34.11 -22.02
C PRO A 54 -31.93 -35.03 -23.25
N ALA A 55 -30.74 -35.27 -23.80
CA ALA A 55 -30.49 -36.33 -24.77
C ALA A 55 -29.55 -37.39 -24.16
N SER A 56 -29.98 -38.64 -24.30
CA SER A 56 -29.35 -39.89 -23.90
C SER A 56 -28.20 -40.30 -24.84
N GLY A 57 -27.26 -41.09 -24.33
CA GLY A 57 -26.22 -41.75 -25.11
C GLY A 57 -25.26 -42.57 -24.25
N GLU A 58 -25.55 -43.86 -24.13
CA GLU A 58 -24.68 -44.90 -23.56
C GLU A 58 -23.41 -45.11 -24.40
N PHE A 59 -22.27 -45.47 -23.77
CA PHE A 59 -21.33 -46.44 -24.36
C PHE A 59 -20.35 -47.03 -23.30
N SER A 60 -20.60 -48.31 -23.02
CA SER A 60 -19.74 -49.47 -22.70
C SER A 60 -18.43 -49.39 -21.88
N LYS A 61 -18.32 -50.32 -20.91
CA LYS A 61 -17.11 -50.79 -20.20
C LYS A 61 -16.66 -52.15 -20.77
N GLN A 62 -15.34 -52.37 -20.90
CA GLN A 62 -14.66 -53.70 -20.85
C GLN A 62 -13.16 -53.45 -20.55
N ALA A 63 -12.68 -53.75 -19.32
CA ALA A 63 -11.95 -54.97 -18.87
C ALA A 63 -10.48 -55.03 -19.38
N LEU A 64 -9.47 -54.69 -18.56
CA LEU A 64 -8.69 -55.52 -17.59
C LEU A 64 -7.72 -56.56 -18.19
N SER A 65 -6.42 -56.33 -17.95
CA SER A 65 -5.40 -57.27 -17.39
C SER A 65 -4.04 -57.25 -18.10
N ASN A 66 -2.97 -56.89 -17.36
CA ASN A 66 -1.80 -57.75 -17.11
C ASN A 66 -0.78 -57.04 -16.18
N VAL A 67 -0.25 -57.83 -15.24
CA VAL A 67 0.60 -57.51 -14.07
C VAL A 67 2.06 -57.88 -14.43
N HIS A 68 3.16 -57.20 -14.03
CA HIS A 68 3.92 -57.31 -12.75
C HIS A 68 5.23 -56.46 -12.80
N PRO A 69 6.05 -56.34 -11.72
CA PRO A 69 6.50 -55.05 -11.19
C PRO A 69 8.02 -54.82 -11.33
N LEU A 70 8.49 -53.57 -11.16
CA LEU A 70 9.90 -53.32 -10.85
C LEU A 70 10.03 -52.27 -9.75
N GLU A 71 10.80 -52.65 -8.73
CA GLU A 71 11.18 -51.88 -7.56
C GLU A 71 11.87 -50.56 -7.92
N THR A 72 11.48 -49.46 -7.27
CA THR A 72 12.38 -48.33 -6.98
C THR A 72 11.76 -47.46 -5.87
N ALA A 73 11.88 -47.94 -4.65
CA ALA A 73 11.53 -47.18 -3.44
C ALA A 73 12.80 -46.50 -2.90
N THR A 74 13.17 -45.30 -3.39
CA THR A 74 14.10 -44.43 -2.63
C THR A 74 14.13 -42.93 -2.97
N THR A 75 13.38 -42.43 -3.96
CA THR A 75 13.47 -41.01 -4.40
C THR A 75 12.25 -40.13 -4.11
N LEU A 76 11.23 -40.65 -3.42
CA LEU A 76 9.98 -39.93 -3.13
C LEU A 76 9.93 -39.25 -1.75
N SER A 77 10.97 -39.38 -0.92
CA SER A 77 10.96 -38.85 0.46
C SER A 77 11.39 -37.38 0.56
N SER A 78 12.27 -36.88 -0.32
CA SER A 78 12.82 -35.51 -0.21
C SER A 78 11.90 -34.43 -0.81
N THR A 79 11.20 -34.70 -1.90
CA THR A 79 10.25 -33.76 -2.53
C THR A 79 8.96 -33.61 -1.72
N ALA A 80 8.43 -34.70 -1.16
CA ALA A 80 7.31 -34.66 -0.22
C ALA A 80 7.62 -33.85 1.04
N SER A 81 8.90 -33.85 1.49
CA SER A 81 9.34 -33.07 2.66
C SER A 81 9.44 -31.56 2.39
N ILE A 82 9.79 -31.15 1.17
CA ILE A 82 9.92 -29.74 0.76
C ILE A 82 8.54 -29.14 0.46
N GLU A 83 7.65 -29.88 -0.20
CA GLU A 83 6.27 -29.46 -0.51
C GLU A 83 5.39 -29.41 0.76
N SER A 84 5.58 -30.35 1.70
CA SER A 84 4.99 -30.29 3.05
C SER A 84 5.43 -29.03 3.81
N ARG A 85 6.68 -28.56 3.59
CA ARG A 85 7.25 -27.39 4.26
C ARG A 85 6.64 -26.08 3.76
N ALA A 86 6.39 -25.93 2.45
CA ALA A 86 5.77 -24.75 1.86
C ALA A 86 4.27 -24.59 2.21
N ALA A 87 3.52 -25.70 2.25
CA ALA A 87 2.14 -25.69 2.73
C ALA A 87 2.07 -25.34 4.24
N LYS A 88 3.03 -25.82 5.03
CA LYS A 88 3.19 -25.43 6.45
C LYS A 88 3.55 -23.95 6.58
N GLU A 89 4.29 -23.36 5.65
CA GLU A 89 4.76 -21.97 5.73
C GLU A 89 3.66 -20.92 5.42
N CYS A 90 2.75 -21.21 4.49
CA CYS A 90 1.56 -20.36 4.29
C CYS A 90 0.62 -20.37 5.50
N LEU A 91 0.47 -21.53 6.15
CA LEU A 91 -0.30 -21.66 7.39
C LEU A 91 0.40 -20.99 8.59
N ARG A 92 1.73 -20.85 8.58
CA ARG A 92 2.49 -20.13 9.62
C ARG A 92 2.24 -18.63 9.63
N MET A 93 1.82 -18.02 8.51
CA MET A 93 1.45 -16.60 8.47
C MET A 93 0.03 -16.34 8.99
N LEU A 94 -0.78 -17.40 9.17
CA LEU A 94 -2.15 -17.31 9.61
C LEU A 94 -2.27 -17.93 11.00
N HIS A 95 -2.53 -17.09 11.99
CA HIS A 95 -2.78 -17.53 13.36
C HIS A 95 -4.27 -17.42 13.65
N VAL A 96 -4.92 -18.55 13.90
CA VAL A 96 -6.32 -18.56 14.31
C VAL A 96 -6.38 -18.63 15.82
N ARG A 97 -7.05 -17.65 16.42
CA ARG A 97 -7.33 -17.61 17.85
C ARG A 97 -8.80 -17.83 18.12
N ASP A 98 -9.12 -18.64 19.13
CA ASP A 98 -10.46 -18.71 19.71
C ASP A 98 -10.59 -17.65 20.80
N GLU A 99 -11.34 -16.59 20.51
CA GLU A 99 -11.56 -15.47 21.44
C GLU A 99 -12.48 -15.86 22.61
N CYS A 100 -13.12 -17.02 22.55
CA CYS A 100 -14.04 -17.50 23.57
C CYS A 100 -13.45 -18.63 24.45
N SER A 101 -12.24 -19.12 24.12
CA SER A 101 -11.57 -20.22 24.83
C SER A 101 -10.57 -19.71 25.88
N VAL A 102 -10.33 -20.53 26.90
CA VAL A 102 -9.26 -20.31 27.90
C VAL A 102 -7.87 -20.52 27.29
N ASP A 103 -7.76 -21.41 26.29
CA ASP A 103 -6.58 -21.58 25.43
C ASP A 103 -6.87 -20.93 24.06
N PRO A 104 -6.46 -19.68 23.84
CA PRO A 104 -6.81 -18.94 22.64
C PRO A 104 -6.11 -19.46 21.40
N ASP A 105 -4.98 -20.16 21.47
CA ASP A 105 -4.24 -20.62 20.28
C ASP A 105 -4.58 -22.06 19.85
N ALA A 106 -5.64 -22.66 20.42
CA ALA A 106 -6.00 -24.07 20.21
C ALA A 106 -6.51 -24.42 18.79
N VAL A 107 -6.92 -23.44 17.97
CA VAL A 107 -7.54 -23.70 16.66
C VAL A 107 -6.50 -23.84 15.55
N SER A 108 -6.19 -25.09 15.21
CA SER A 108 -5.26 -25.41 14.12
C SER A 108 -5.95 -25.45 12.74
N LEU A 109 -5.45 -24.65 11.80
CA LEU A 109 -5.86 -24.69 10.40
C LEU A 109 -5.51 -26.03 9.75
N ASN A 110 -6.42 -26.56 8.93
CA ASN A 110 -6.25 -27.84 8.24
C ASN A 110 -5.88 -29.02 9.19
N SER A 111 -6.31 -28.95 10.45
CA SER A 111 -6.15 -30.05 11.42
C SER A 111 -6.65 -31.38 10.85
N THR A 112 -6.00 -32.49 11.21
CA THR A 112 -6.42 -33.85 10.83
C THR A 112 -7.56 -34.37 11.70
N THR A 113 -7.81 -33.75 12.86
CA THR A 113 -8.89 -34.09 13.78
C THR A 113 -9.74 -32.85 14.08
N PRO A 114 -11.04 -32.99 14.37
CA PRO A 114 -11.88 -31.86 14.71
C PRO A 114 -11.36 -31.20 16.00
N VAL A 115 -11.21 -29.87 15.99
CA VAL A 115 -10.68 -29.14 17.14
C VAL A 115 -11.84 -28.82 18.09
N PRO A 116 -11.79 -29.22 19.37
CA PRO A 116 -12.84 -28.89 20.34
C PRO A 116 -12.81 -27.41 20.69
N PHE A 117 -13.99 -26.81 20.88
CA PHE A 117 -14.15 -25.47 21.43
C PHE A 117 -15.40 -25.42 22.31
N GLU A 118 -15.40 -24.51 23.28
CA GLU A 118 -16.48 -24.44 24.27
C GLU A 118 -16.67 -23.00 24.77
N THR A 119 -17.91 -22.53 24.69
CA THR A 119 -18.36 -21.23 25.22
C THR A 119 -19.48 -21.44 26.23
N ASP A 120 -19.98 -20.36 26.83
CA ASP A 120 -21.15 -20.42 27.71
C ASP A 120 -22.43 -20.87 27.00
N LEU A 121 -22.52 -20.68 25.67
CA LEU A 121 -23.70 -20.95 24.86
C LEU A 121 -23.60 -22.27 24.08
N PHE A 122 -22.41 -22.67 23.66
CA PHE A 122 -22.21 -23.79 22.75
C PHE A 122 -20.98 -24.62 23.12
N ARG A 123 -21.06 -25.94 22.91
CA ARG A 123 -19.91 -26.85 23.01
C ARG A 123 -19.83 -27.66 21.73
N GLY A 124 -18.68 -27.68 21.07
CA GLY A 124 -18.57 -28.35 19.79
C GLY A 124 -17.15 -28.61 19.33
N HIS A 125 -17.05 -29.01 18.08
CA HIS A 125 -15.83 -29.21 17.35
C HIS A 125 -15.89 -28.46 16.03
N VAL A 126 -14.73 -27.98 15.57
CA VAL A 126 -14.59 -27.26 14.32
C VAL A 126 -13.48 -27.87 13.46
N TYR A 127 -13.73 -27.92 12.15
CA TYR A 127 -12.69 -27.94 11.15
C TYR A 127 -12.60 -26.58 10.48
N PHE A 128 -11.43 -25.96 10.55
CA PHE A 128 -11.11 -24.76 9.79
C PHE A 128 -10.20 -25.15 8.63
N LEU A 129 -10.79 -25.38 7.46
CA LEU A 129 -10.09 -25.90 6.28
C LEU A 129 -9.80 -24.80 5.27
N LEU A 130 -8.56 -24.74 4.80
CA LEU A 130 -8.09 -23.79 3.78
C LEU A 130 -7.63 -24.54 2.54
N LYS A 131 -7.96 -24.00 1.37
CA LYS A 131 -7.36 -24.43 0.11
C LYS A 131 -5.92 -23.92 0.06
N THR A 132 -4.97 -24.85 0.04
CA THR A 132 -3.53 -24.53 -0.05
C THR A 132 -2.98 -24.84 -1.44
N ASP A 133 -1.85 -24.22 -1.76
CA ASP A 133 -1.00 -24.56 -2.90
C ASP A 133 0.44 -24.74 -2.39
N PRO A 134 0.97 -25.97 -2.31
CA PRO A 134 0.39 -27.22 -2.83
C PRO A 134 -0.86 -27.70 -2.06
N PRO A 135 -1.76 -28.51 -2.68
CA PRO A 135 -2.98 -28.99 -2.04
C PRO A 135 -2.71 -29.81 -0.77
N ASN A 136 -3.50 -29.61 0.29
CA ASN A 136 -3.42 -30.42 1.50
C ASN A 136 -3.84 -31.87 1.18
N PRO A 137 -3.00 -32.89 1.44
CA PRO A 137 -3.26 -34.27 1.02
C PRO A 137 -4.52 -34.87 1.67
N THR A 138 -4.81 -34.50 2.91
CA THR A 138 -6.00 -34.97 3.66
C THR A 138 -7.27 -34.34 3.09
N TRP A 139 -7.25 -33.03 2.86
CA TRP A 139 -8.46 -32.24 2.59
C TRP A 139 -8.67 -31.87 1.12
N GLN A 140 -7.73 -32.17 0.21
CA GLN A 140 -7.79 -31.78 -1.20
C GLN A 140 -9.09 -32.22 -1.90
N HIS A 141 -9.65 -33.37 -1.51
CA HIS A 141 -10.88 -33.91 -2.08
C HIS A 141 -12.11 -33.00 -1.86
N LEU A 142 -12.09 -32.16 -0.82
CA LEU A 142 -13.12 -31.16 -0.54
C LEU A 142 -13.01 -29.93 -1.46
N PHE A 143 -11.82 -29.63 -1.98
CA PHE A 143 -11.53 -28.45 -2.80
C PHE A 143 -11.35 -28.75 -4.29
N ALA A 144 -11.06 -30.00 -4.66
CA ALA A 144 -10.82 -30.42 -6.03
C ALA A 144 -12.04 -30.16 -6.93
N GLY A 145 -11.82 -29.52 -8.09
CA GLY A 145 -12.89 -29.16 -9.03
C GLY A 145 -13.86 -28.08 -8.53
N ARG A 146 -13.64 -27.52 -7.33
CA ARG A 146 -14.51 -26.50 -6.71
C ARG A 146 -13.74 -25.17 -6.53
N ARG A 147 -14.47 -24.06 -6.56
CA ARG A 147 -13.92 -22.69 -6.42
C ARG A 147 -13.81 -22.21 -4.96
N ARG A 148 -14.02 -23.09 -3.99
CA ARG A 148 -14.01 -22.79 -2.55
C ARG A 148 -12.58 -22.46 -2.11
N MET A 149 -12.41 -21.42 -1.29
CA MET A 149 -11.09 -20.98 -0.80
C MET A 149 -10.87 -21.32 0.66
N PHE A 150 -11.91 -21.21 1.48
CA PHE A 150 -11.93 -21.81 2.81
C PHE A 150 -13.29 -22.45 3.09
N TRP A 151 -13.29 -23.37 4.04
CA TRP A 151 -14.44 -24.16 4.43
C TRP A 151 -14.40 -24.41 5.94
N ILE A 152 -15.42 -23.96 6.65
CA ILE A 152 -15.60 -24.24 8.07
C ILE A 152 -16.72 -25.25 8.25
N GLN A 153 -16.44 -26.30 9.00
CA GLN A 153 -17.43 -27.30 9.41
C GLN A 153 -17.51 -27.30 10.93
N VAL A 154 -18.72 -27.22 11.48
CA VAL A 154 -18.97 -27.13 12.92
C VAL A 154 -19.97 -28.21 13.29
N GLN A 155 -19.68 -28.91 14.39
CA GLN A 155 -20.61 -29.84 15.02
C GLN A 155 -20.64 -29.61 16.53
N GLY A 156 -21.81 -29.44 17.12
CA GLY A 156 -21.90 -29.28 18.57
C GLY A 156 -23.31 -29.10 19.10
N THR A 157 -23.41 -28.90 20.40
CA THR A 157 -24.66 -28.82 21.14
C THR A 157 -24.80 -27.46 21.82
N LEU A 158 -25.99 -26.89 21.76
CA LEU A 158 -26.34 -25.71 22.55
C LEU A 158 -26.46 -26.09 24.03
N LYS A 159 -25.77 -25.35 24.91
CA LYS A 159 -25.86 -25.49 26.37
C LYS A 159 -27.07 -24.75 26.95
N ARG A 160 -27.51 -23.69 26.26
CA ARG A 160 -28.64 -22.84 26.63
C ARG A 160 -29.42 -22.47 25.38
N ALA A 161 -30.71 -22.19 25.52
CA ALA A 161 -31.51 -21.70 24.41
C ALA A 161 -30.99 -20.33 23.95
N PRO A 162 -30.88 -20.08 22.62
CA PRO A 162 -30.59 -18.75 22.08
C PRO A 162 -31.68 -17.76 22.49
N ARG A 163 -31.31 -16.49 22.70
CA ARG A 163 -32.26 -15.42 23.07
C ARG A 163 -32.98 -14.81 21.87
N GLY A 164 -32.51 -15.11 20.67
CA GLY A 164 -33.07 -14.67 19.39
C GLY A 164 -32.37 -15.37 18.25
N SER A 165 -32.39 -14.77 17.06
CA SER A 165 -31.76 -15.36 15.88
C SER A 165 -30.24 -15.44 16.01
N ILE A 166 -29.67 -16.53 15.49
CA ILE A 166 -28.23 -16.73 15.43
C ILE A 166 -27.71 -16.21 14.10
N PHE A 167 -26.64 -15.43 14.15
CA PHE A 167 -25.97 -14.87 12.99
C PHE A 167 -24.56 -15.44 12.85
N LEU A 168 -24.12 -15.62 11.61
CA LEU A 168 -22.81 -16.12 11.22
C LEU A 168 -22.18 -15.16 10.20
N GLY A 169 -20.92 -14.77 10.38
CA GLY A 169 -20.22 -13.99 9.37
C GLY A 169 -18.87 -13.43 9.82
N GLY A 170 -18.47 -12.33 9.19
CA GLY A 170 -17.23 -11.62 9.49
C GLY A 170 -17.45 -10.42 10.38
N GLU A 171 -16.58 -10.22 11.38
CA GLU A 171 -16.55 -9.07 12.29
C GLU A 171 -15.11 -8.54 12.41
N LEU A 172 -14.96 -7.27 12.75
CA LEU A 172 -13.66 -6.65 13.05
C LEU A 172 -13.56 -6.31 14.54
N PRO A 173 -12.37 -6.42 15.16
CA PRO A 173 -12.20 -6.18 16.59
C PRO A 173 -12.26 -4.70 17.00
N ALA A 174 -12.18 -3.78 16.04
CA ALA A 174 -12.22 -2.34 16.27
C ALA A 174 -12.83 -1.62 15.08
N THR A 175 -13.31 -0.39 15.29
CA THR A 175 -13.81 0.48 14.22
C THR A 175 -12.68 0.90 13.28
N VAL A 176 -12.97 0.98 11.99
CA VAL A 176 -12.00 1.37 10.96
C VAL A 176 -12.47 2.67 10.33
N SER A 177 -11.59 3.66 10.23
CA SER A 177 -11.84 4.86 9.41
C SER A 177 -11.72 4.50 7.93
N VAL A 178 -12.78 3.90 7.37
CA VAL A 178 -12.84 3.59 5.94
C VAL A 178 -12.94 4.90 5.17
N GLY A 179 -11.94 5.22 4.34
CA GLY A 179 -11.95 6.44 3.52
C GLY A 179 -13.18 6.49 2.59
N LEU A 180 -13.63 7.69 2.21
CA LEU A 180 -14.86 7.92 1.44
C LEU A 180 -15.00 7.00 0.20
N TRP A 181 -13.90 6.75 -0.50
CA TRP A 181 -13.86 5.83 -1.65
C TRP A 181 -14.04 4.36 -1.28
N ALA A 182 -13.34 3.89 -0.24
CA ALA A 182 -13.47 2.52 0.25
C ALA A 182 -14.86 2.29 0.86
N ARG A 183 -15.49 3.32 1.44
CA ARG A 183 -16.87 3.28 1.95
C ARG A 183 -17.88 3.20 0.80
N GLY A 184 -17.69 3.98 -0.26
CA GLY A 184 -18.51 3.88 -1.48
C GLY A 184 -18.41 2.51 -2.15
N LEU A 185 -17.20 1.96 -2.22
CA LEU A 185 -16.97 0.62 -2.76
C LEU A 185 -17.57 -0.47 -1.88
N ALA A 186 -17.42 -0.38 -0.56
CA ALA A 186 -18.03 -1.29 0.39
C ALA A 186 -19.56 -1.27 0.28
N ASN A 187 -20.19 -0.10 0.19
CA ASN A 187 -21.63 0.03 -0.03
C ASN A 187 -22.08 -0.64 -1.36
N MET A 188 -21.29 -0.50 -2.42
CA MET A 188 -21.56 -1.18 -3.70
C MET A 188 -21.50 -2.70 -3.55
N ILE A 189 -20.46 -3.23 -2.90
CA ILE A 189 -20.30 -4.67 -2.63
C ILE A 189 -21.48 -5.18 -1.78
N MET A 190 -21.83 -4.46 -0.71
CA MET A 190 -22.97 -4.82 0.15
C MET A 190 -24.29 -4.79 -0.61
N GLY A 191 -24.50 -3.81 -1.50
CA GLY A 191 -25.69 -3.77 -2.36
C GLY A 191 -25.78 -4.95 -3.34
N ILE A 192 -24.65 -5.44 -3.85
CA ILE A 192 -24.60 -6.67 -4.65
C ILE A 192 -24.93 -7.88 -3.77
N MET A 193 -24.32 -7.97 -2.59
CA MET A 193 -24.53 -9.09 -1.67
C MET A 193 -25.97 -9.17 -1.17
N GLN A 194 -26.59 -8.04 -0.82
CA GLN A 194 -28.01 -7.97 -0.42
C GLN A 194 -28.94 -8.47 -1.52
N ARG A 195 -28.64 -8.17 -2.80
CA ARG A 195 -29.41 -8.68 -3.95
C ARG A 195 -29.22 -10.18 -4.18
N LEU A 196 -28.05 -10.74 -3.86
CA LEU A 196 -27.72 -12.14 -4.09
C LEU A 196 -28.15 -13.08 -2.95
N VAL A 197 -28.10 -12.62 -1.70
CA VAL A 197 -28.31 -13.45 -0.50
C VAL A 197 -29.55 -13.02 0.31
N GLY A 198 -30.10 -11.83 0.06
CA GLY A 198 -31.37 -11.36 0.64
C GLY A 198 -31.24 -10.80 2.06
N LEU A 199 -30.94 -11.67 3.04
CA LEU A 199 -30.94 -11.31 4.46
C LEU A 199 -29.51 -11.16 5.00
N ILE A 200 -28.95 -9.96 4.83
CA ILE A 200 -27.62 -9.58 5.34
C ILE A 200 -27.78 -8.43 6.33
N HIS A 201 -27.17 -8.57 7.51
CA HIS A 201 -26.96 -7.46 8.41
C HIS A 201 -25.49 -7.03 8.35
N TYR A 202 -25.24 -5.74 8.19
CA TYR A 202 -23.89 -5.19 8.19
C TYR A 202 -23.85 -3.83 8.89
N SER A 203 -22.71 -3.54 9.49
CA SER A 203 -22.40 -2.24 10.10
C SER A 203 -20.95 -1.89 9.82
N PHE A 204 -20.66 -0.60 9.63
CA PHE A 204 -19.28 -0.08 9.58
C PHE A 204 -18.69 0.17 10.97
N GLY A 205 -19.49 -0.08 12.01
CA GLY A 205 -19.16 0.09 13.41
C GLY A 205 -19.25 1.53 13.90
N ASP A 206 -19.52 1.66 15.20
CA ASP A 206 -19.59 2.90 15.96
C ASP A 206 -19.09 2.66 17.40
N ALA A 207 -19.46 3.53 18.35
CA ALA A 207 -19.06 3.40 19.75
C ALA A 207 -19.66 2.16 20.46
N HIS A 208 -20.71 1.55 19.92
CA HIS A 208 -21.50 0.51 20.57
C HIS A 208 -21.58 -0.80 19.75
N GLU A 209 -21.37 -0.74 18.45
CA GLU A 209 -21.42 -1.85 17.51
C GLU A 209 -20.10 -1.99 16.76
N LEU A 210 -19.49 -3.18 16.77
CA LEU A 210 -18.31 -3.46 15.95
C LEU A 210 -18.66 -3.54 14.46
N PRO A 211 -17.73 -3.20 13.54
CA PRO A 211 -17.97 -3.40 12.13
C PRO A 211 -18.12 -4.88 11.80
N HIS A 212 -19.15 -5.25 11.03
CA HIS A 212 -19.41 -6.64 10.67
C HIS A 212 -20.27 -6.78 9.41
N CYS A 213 -20.28 -7.98 8.86
CA CYS A 213 -21.18 -8.44 7.80
C CYS A 213 -21.56 -9.89 8.12
N VAL A 214 -22.81 -10.09 8.53
CA VAL A 214 -23.32 -11.36 9.05
C VAL A 214 -24.63 -11.76 8.40
N PHE A 215 -24.90 -13.06 8.44
CA PHE A 215 -26.05 -13.68 7.84
C PHE A 215 -26.77 -14.55 8.88
N PRO A 216 -28.11 -14.62 8.86
CA PRO A 216 -28.86 -15.57 9.68
C PRO A 216 -28.40 -17.02 9.43
N LEU A 217 -27.98 -17.71 10.49
CA LEU A 217 -27.32 -19.02 10.40
C LEU A 217 -28.17 -20.04 9.63
N VAL A 218 -29.45 -20.17 10.01
CA VAL A 218 -30.38 -21.16 9.44
C VAL A 218 -30.57 -20.93 7.95
N GLN A 219 -30.58 -19.70 7.48
CA GLN A 219 -30.83 -19.36 6.08
C GLN A 219 -29.56 -19.36 5.23
N ALA A 220 -28.40 -19.10 5.83
CA ALA A 220 -27.19 -18.81 5.07
C ALA A 220 -26.26 -20.01 4.85
N VAL A 221 -26.20 -20.97 5.79
CA VAL A 221 -25.25 -22.10 5.69
C VAL A 221 -25.59 -23.04 4.53
N ASP A 222 -24.55 -23.64 3.96
CA ASP A 222 -24.69 -24.54 2.81
C ASP A 222 -25.51 -25.77 3.21
N GLU A 223 -25.13 -26.48 4.27
CA GLU A 223 -25.93 -27.57 4.86
C GLU A 223 -26.07 -27.37 6.38
N LEU A 224 -27.25 -27.71 6.92
CA LEU A 224 -27.54 -27.73 8.36
C LEU A 224 -28.35 -28.97 8.70
N ILE A 225 -27.84 -29.79 9.62
CA ILE A 225 -28.53 -30.97 10.15
C ILE A 225 -28.64 -30.83 11.66
N MET A 226 -29.86 -30.99 12.16
CA MET A 226 -30.15 -31.11 13.59
C MET A 226 -30.36 -32.59 13.90
N THR A 227 -29.48 -33.16 14.72
CA THR A 227 -29.59 -34.54 15.21
C THR A 227 -30.16 -34.50 16.63
N PRO A 228 -31.29 -35.16 16.91
CA PRO A 228 -31.85 -35.23 18.26
C PRO A 228 -30.86 -35.80 19.29
N ALA A 229 -31.06 -35.47 20.57
CA ALA A 229 -30.22 -35.99 21.65
C ALA A 229 -30.16 -37.53 21.62
N GLY A 230 -28.95 -38.09 21.66
CA GLY A 230 -28.72 -39.54 21.56
C GLY A 230 -28.71 -40.11 20.14
N GLY A 231 -29.07 -39.31 19.12
CA GLY A 231 -28.89 -39.69 17.71
C GLY A 231 -27.42 -39.64 17.29
N THR A 232 -27.05 -40.37 16.25
CA THR A 232 -25.69 -40.33 15.67
C THR A 232 -25.58 -39.18 14.68
N PRO A 233 -24.78 -38.14 14.95
CA PRO A 233 -24.65 -37.00 14.06
C PRO A 233 -23.78 -37.37 12.83
N PRO A 234 -23.94 -36.65 11.70
CA PRO A 234 -23.12 -36.89 10.51
C PRO A 234 -21.63 -36.63 10.80
N MET A 235 -20.75 -37.38 10.15
CA MET A 235 -19.31 -37.26 10.39
C MET A 235 -18.74 -35.97 9.80
N LEU A 236 -17.98 -35.21 10.59
CA LEU A 236 -17.21 -34.06 10.11
C LEU A 236 -16.10 -34.48 9.13
N GLY A 237 -15.70 -33.58 8.25
CA GLY A 237 -14.71 -33.81 7.19
C GLY A 237 -15.30 -34.35 5.89
N GLN A 238 -16.62 -34.57 5.83
CA GLN A 238 -17.31 -35.05 4.64
C GLN A 238 -17.71 -33.91 3.68
N PRO A 239 -17.86 -34.17 2.37
CA PRO A 239 -18.23 -33.15 1.39
C PRO A 239 -19.70 -32.72 1.46
N THR A 240 -20.56 -33.54 2.08
CA THR A 240 -21.99 -33.34 2.34
C THR A 240 -22.33 -34.06 3.63
N PHE A 241 -23.32 -33.54 4.37
CA PHE A 241 -23.88 -34.16 5.57
C PHE A 241 -25.19 -34.90 5.28
N GLY A 242 -25.72 -34.78 4.05
CA GLY A 242 -26.93 -35.49 3.61
C GLY A 242 -28.21 -34.66 3.69
N GLU A 243 -28.13 -33.33 3.78
CA GLU A 243 -29.32 -32.49 3.71
C GLU A 243 -29.91 -32.52 2.30
N SER A 244 -31.17 -32.95 2.16
CA SER A 244 -31.84 -32.94 0.87
C SER A 244 -32.06 -31.51 0.36
N LYS A 245 -32.00 -31.29 -0.96
CA LYS A 245 -32.28 -29.98 -1.58
C LYS A 245 -33.64 -29.40 -1.17
N ALA A 246 -34.65 -30.26 -0.98
CA ALA A 246 -35.97 -29.84 -0.53
C ALA A 246 -35.95 -29.36 0.93
N ALA A 247 -35.25 -30.05 1.82
CA ALA A 247 -35.04 -29.60 3.20
C ALA A 247 -34.27 -28.27 3.25
N GLN A 248 -33.18 -28.17 2.48
CA GLN A 248 -32.38 -26.96 2.34
C GLN A 248 -33.22 -25.77 1.85
N THR A 249 -34.07 -25.97 0.84
CA THR A 249 -34.93 -24.90 0.31
C THR A 249 -35.95 -24.43 1.34
N ARG A 250 -36.60 -25.36 2.04
CA ARG A 250 -37.54 -25.02 3.13
C ARG A 250 -36.85 -24.26 4.26
N ARG A 251 -35.66 -24.71 4.66
CA ARG A 251 -34.85 -24.06 5.69
C ARG A 251 -34.47 -22.62 5.31
N ARG A 252 -34.05 -22.41 4.06
CA ARG A 252 -33.71 -21.06 3.54
C ARG A 252 -34.91 -20.11 3.49
N GLN A 253 -36.13 -20.65 3.45
CA GLN A 253 -37.38 -19.89 3.45
C GLN A 253 -37.92 -19.63 4.86
N THR A 254 -37.30 -20.17 5.92
CA THR A 254 -37.69 -19.88 7.31
C THR A 254 -37.57 -18.38 7.58
N PRO A 255 -38.67 -17.70 7.98
CA PRO A 255 -38.63 -16.27 8.29
C PRO A 255 -37.67 -15.99 9.45
N LEU A 256 -36.98 -14.84 9.38
CA LEU A 256 -36.06 -14.40 10.43
C LEU A 256 -36.82 -14.27 11.76
N GLY A 257 -36.29 -14.87 12.82
CA GLY A 257 -36.90 -14.90 14.16
C GLY A 257 -37.87 -16.06 14.40
N GLN A 258 -38.19 -16.85 13.38
CA GLN A 258 -38.99 -18.08 13.51
C GLN A 258 -38.13 -19.35 13.50
N GLU A 259 -36.81 -19.21 13.66
CA GLU A 259 -35.92 -20.35 13.76
C GLU A 259 -36.14 -21.09 15.09
N THR A 260 -36.19 -22.42 15.03
CA THR A 260 -36.32 -23.26 16.22
C THR A 260 -34.98 -23.93 16.56
N TYR A 261 -34.58 -23.81 17.82
CA TYR A 261 -33.39 -24.47 18.35
C TYR A 261 -33.74 -25.30 19.58
N GLU A 262 -33.32 -26.56 19.59
CA GLU A 262 -33.47 -27.52 20.66
C GLU A 262 -32.17 -27.64 21.45
N VAL A 263 -32.25 -27.38 22.76
CA VAL A 263 -31.12 -27.58 23.68
C VAL A 263 -30.85 -29.07 23.82
N GLY A 264 -29.58 -29.47 23.73
CA GLY A 264 -29.17 -30.88 23.78
C GLY A 264 -29.17 -31.62 22.42
N ALA A 265 -29.78 -31.05 21.38
CA ALA A 265 -29.62 -31.54 20.01
C ALA A 265 -28.20 -31.20 19.49
N THR A 266 -27.67 -32.08 18.62
CA THR A 266 -26.39 -31.85 17.94
C THR A 266 -26.63 -31.19 16.59
N TYR A 267 -26.12 -29.98 16.43
CA TYR A 267 -26.14 -29.23 15.18
C TYR A 267 -24.87 -29.51 14.39
N THR A 268 -25.00 -29.96 13.15
CA THR A 268 -23.88 -30.09 12.21
C THR A 268 -24.13 -29.22 10.99
N PHE A 269 -23.23 -28.27 10.74
CA PHE A 269 -23.35 -27.37 9.61
C PHE A 269 -22.00 -26.99 9.06
N HIS A 270 -22.02 -26.48 7.83
CA HIS A 270 -20.82 -25.93 7.23
C HIS A 270 -21.10 -24.70 6.39
N PHE A 271 -20.06 -23.91 6.19
CA PHE A 271 -20.08 -22.83 5.23
C PHE A 271 -18.74 -22.76 4.51
N TYR A 272 -18.79 -22.38 3.25
CA TYR A 272 -17.59 -22.09 2.47
C TYR A 272 -17.84 -20.85 1.61
N THR A 273 -16.76 -20.22 1.18
CA THR A 273 -16.84 -19.11 0.22
C THR A 273 -15.80 -19.28 -0.87
N GLN A 274 -16.15 -18.81 -2.06
CA GLN A 274 -15.20 -18.61 -3.16
C GLN A 274 -14.68 -17.18 -3.22
N TYR A 275 -15.19 -16.28 -2.37
CA TYR A 275 -15.00 -14.84 -2.51
C TYR A 275 -13.92 -14.26 -1.60
N VAL A 276 -13.37 -15.05 -0.69
CA VAL A 276 -12.31 -14.60 0.24
C VAL A 276 -11.21 -15.66 0.28
N ASP A 277 -10.00 -15.24 -0.05
CA ASP A 277 -8.79 -16.05 0.08
C ASP A 277 -7.99 -15.58 1.29
N LEU A 278 -8.12 -16.32 2.40
CA LEU A 278 -7.40 -16.04 3.63
C LEU A 278 -5.89 -16.28 3.49
N THR A 279 -5.45 -17.19 2.61
CA THR A 279 -4.02 -17.48 2.39
C THR A 279 -3.30 -16.33 1.70
N GLN A 280 -4.02 -15.51 0.93
CA GLN A 280 -3.49 -14.31 0.27
C GLN A 280 -3.99 -13.00 0.88
N TRP A 281 -4.85 -13.08 1.89
CA TRP A 281 -5.52 -11.94 2.53
C TRP A 281 -6.26 -11.03 1.51
N LYS A 282 -7.10 -11.64 0.66
CA LYS A 282 -7.82 -10.95 -0.44
C LYS A 282 -9.30 -11.32 -0.54
N ILE A 283 -10.09 -10.38 -1.04
CA ILE A 283 -11.38 -10.64 -1.68
C ILE A 283 -11.11 -10.99 -3.15
N ILE A 284 -11.64 -12.13 -3.60
CA ILE A 284 -11.43 -12.64 -4.96
C ILE A 284 -12.75 -13.06 -5.60
N ASN A 285 -12.77 -13.32 -6.91
CA ASN A 285 -13.93 -13.89 -7.63
C ASN A 285 -15.25 -13.09 -7.54
N LEU A 286 -15.23 -11.80 -7.17
CA LEU A 286 -16.43 -10.97 -7.19
C LEU A 286 -16.82 -10.60 -8.64
N PRO A 287 -18.08 -10.82 -9.07
CA PRO A 287 -18.50 -10.53 -10.44
C PRO A 287 -18.30 -9.05 -10.82
N GLY A 288 -17.61 -8.80 -11.94
CA GLY A 288 -17.39 -7.45 -12.46
C GLY A 288 -16.37 -6.61 -11.70
N MET A 289 -15.64 -7.20 -10.75
CA MET A 289 -14.64 -6.52 -9.92
C MET A 289 -13.29 -7.26 -9.99
N GLN A 290 -12.19 -6.50 -9.86
CA GLN A 290 -10.86 -7.10 -9.71
C GLN A 290 -10.65 -7.58 -8.27
N ASP A 291 -9.74 -8.52 -8.07
CA ASP A 291 -9.33 -8.98 -6.74
C ASP A 291 -8.78 -7.81 -5.91
N MET A 292 -9.14 -7.75 -4.63
CA MET A 292 -8.79 -6.65 -3.74
C MET A 292 -8.20 -7.18 -2.44
N GLY A 293 -7.20 -6.48 -1.90
CA GLY A 293 -6.69 -6.80 -0.56
C GLY A 293 -7.76 -6.59 0.50
N LEU A 294 -7.87 -7.53 1.45
CA LEU A 294 -8.72 -7.36 2.63
C LEU A 294 -8.32 -6.12 3.45
N THR A 295 -7.03 -5.75 3.42
CA THR A 295 -6.50 -4.52 4.04
C THR A 295 -7.12 -3.22 3.50
N THR A 296 -7.71 -3.23 2.31
CA THR A 296 -8.42 -2.07 1.74
C THR A 296 -9.65 -1.70 2.57
N PHE A 297 -10.29 -2.69 3.19
CA PHE A 297 -11.55 -2.51 3.92
C PHE A 297 -11.33 -2.42 5.43
N PHE A 298 -10.31 -3.10 5.96
CA PHE A 298 -10.09 -3.19 7.41
C PHE A 298 -8.65 -2.96 7.88
N GLY A 299 -7.80 -2.39 7.02
CA GLY A 299 -6.45 -1.98 7.39
C GLY A 299 -5.57 -3.17 7.81
N SER A 300 -4.92 -3.05 8.95
CA SER A 300 -4.13 -4.14 9.58
C SER A 300 -4.93 -4.95 10.60
N LEU A 301 -6.24 -4.69 10.77
CA LEU A 301 -7.03 -5.43 11.75
C LEU A 301 -7.21 -6.89 11.31
N PRO A 302 -7.23 -7.84 12.26
CA PRO A 302 -7.54 -9.23 11.96
C PRO A 302 -9.03 -9.40 11.66
N LEU A 303 -9.37 -10.53 11.02
CA LEU A 303 -10.75 -10.88 10.66
C LEU A 303 -11.31 -11.86 11.70
N ARG A 304 -12.41 -11.51 12.37
CA ARG A 304 -13.15 -12.45 13.22
C ARG A 304 -14.20 -13.20 12.41
N LEU A 305 -14.16 -14.52 12.43
CA LEU A 305 -15.25 -15.37 11.97
C LEU A 305 -16.10 -15.71 13.18
N ALA A 306 -17.26 -15.05 13.26
CA ALA A 306 -18.10 -15.04 14.44
C ALA A 306 -19.45 -15.70 14.15
N CYS A 307 -19.93 -16.46 15.14
CA CYS A 307 -21.28 -16.97 15.20
C CYS A 307 -21.87 -16.61 16.57
N TYR A 308 -22.96 -15.84 16.62
CA TYR A 308 -23.52 -15.32 17.87
C TYR A 308 -25.04 -15.18 17.83
N ASP A 309 -25.67 -15.23 19.01
CA ASP A 309 -27.06 -14.82 19.20
C ASP A 309 -27.15 -13.32 19.52
N VAL A 310 -28.29 -12.72 19.15
CA VAL A 310 -28.70 -11.38 19.58
C VAL A 310 -30.16 -11.47 20.00
N GLU A 311 -30.55 -10.77 21.08
CA GLU A 311 -31.95 -10.70 21.52
C GLU A 311 -32.86 -10.11 20.42
N SER A 312 -34.07 -10.67 20.31
CA SER A 312 -35.07 -10.49 19.25
C SER A 312 -35.18 -9.07 18.67
N SER A 313 -35.00 -8.98 17.35
CA SER A 313 -35.32 -7.86 16.45
C SER A 313 -36.77 -7.38 16.66
N PRO A 314 -37.04 -6.06 16.76
CA PRO A 314 -36.87 -5.12 15.64
C PRO A 314 -35.82 -4.02 15.86
N GLY A 315 -34.82 -4.23 16.72
CA GLY A 315 -33.70 -3.30 16.87
C GLY A 315 -32.75 -3.31 15.66
N PRO A 316 -32.31 -2.15 15.13
CA PRO A 316 -31.46 -2.08 13.93
C PRO A 316 -29.98 -2.47 14.16
N SER A 317 -29.53 -2.64 15.41
CA SER A 317 -28.11 -2.76 15.76
C SER A 317 -27.75 -4.03 16.53
N HIS A 318 -26.65 -4.66 16.13
CA HIS A 318 -25.99 -5.77 16.80
C HIS A 318 -24.89 -5.20 17.71
N THR A 319 -25.28 -4.53 18.80
CA THR A 319 -24.33 -3.94 19.76
C THR A 319 -23.44 -5.02 20.41
N ASN A 320 -22.24 -4.65 20.83
CA ASN A 320 -21.29 -5.61 21.42
C ASN A 320 -21.82 -6.22 22.72
N ALA A 321 -22.53 -5.43 23.53
CA ALA A 321 -23.14 -5.89 24.78
C ALA A 321 -24.28 -6.89 24.57
N SER A 322 -24.94 -6.87 23.41
CA SER A 322 -26.07 -7.76 23.12
C SER A 322 -25.66 -9.10 22.51
N LYS A 323 -24.42 -9.27 22.06
CA LYS A 323 -23.92 -10.50 21.42
C LYS A 323 -23.55 -11.57 22.44
N ARG A 324 -23.98 -12.82 22.23
CA ARG A 324 -23.39 -14.00 22.89
C ARG A 324 -22.90 -14.98 21.85
N TYR A 325 -21.61 -15.25 21.88
CA TYR A 325 -20.94 -16.04 20.85
C TYR A 325 -21.13 -17.55 21.08
N LEU A 326 -21.57 -18.24 20.02
CA LEU A 326 -21.40 -19.68 19.88
C LEU A 326 -19.93 -20.00 19.63
N PHE A 327 -19.27 -19.20 18.78
CA PHE A 327 -17.82 -19.18 18.60
C PHE A 327 -17.37 -17.83 18.01
N CYS A 328 -16.11 -17.48 18.23
CA CYS A 328 -15.48 -16.33 17.60
C CYS A 328 -14.00 -16.64 17.32
N PHE A 329 -13.69 -16.91 16.05
CA PHE A 329 -12.33 -17.25 15.62
C PHE A 329 -11.66 -16.03 14.96
N THR A 330 -10.69 -15.42 15.63
CA THR A 330 -9.87 -14.36 15.06
C THR A 330 -8.80 -14.96 14.17
N VAL A 331 -8.79 -14.59 12.90
CA VAL A 331 -7.72 -14.91 11.96
C VAL A 331 -6.78 -13.72 11.91
N ASN A 332 -5.55 -13.89 12.40
CA ASN A 332 -4.47 -12.93 12.26
C ASN A 332 -3.63 -13.27 11.04
N PHE A 333 -3.14 -12.24 10.35
CA PHE A 333 -2.25 -12.39 9.21
C PHE A 333 -0.94 -11.66 9.47
N ASP A 334 0.08 -12.40 9.87
CA ASP A 334 1.43 -11.88 10.08
C ASP A 334 2.19 -11.94 8.76
N LYS A 335 2.42 -10.76 8.18
CA LYS A 335 3.45 -10.59 7.14
C LYS A 335 4.80 -10.68 7.82
N GLY A 336 5.25 -11.89 8.14
CA GLY A 336 6.47 -12.23 8.88
C GLY A 336 7.38 -11.04 9.17
N GLN A 337 7.27 -10.46 10.36
CA GLN A 337 8.38 -9.72 10.94
C GLN A 337 9.51 -10.73 11.12
N SER A 338 10.70 -10.37 10.64
CA SER A 338 11.92 -11.16 10.84
C SER A 338 12.12 -11.36 12.35
N ALA A 339 11.85 -12.56 12.85
CA ALA A 339 12.30 -12.93 14.18
C ALA A 339 13.84 -12.96 14.13
N VAL A 340 14.47 -11.96 14.74
CA VAL A 340 15.91 -11.98 15.03
C VAL A 340 16.14 -13.19 15.94
N PRO A 341 16.97 -14.18 15.55
CA PRO A 341 17.36 -15.24 16.47
C PRO A 341 18.16 -14.61 17.60
N VAL A 342 17.66 -14.72 18.83
CA VAL A 342 18.43 -14.45 20.03
C VAL A 342 19.29 -15.68 20.28
N ASP A 343 20.60 -15.54 20.10
CA ASP A 343 21.57 -16.60 20.41
C ASP A 343 21.59 -16.91 21.92
N PRO A 344 21.46 -18.18 22.34
CA PRO A 344 21.88 -18.58 23.67
C PRO A 344 23.39 -18.84 23.67
N ALA A 345 24.06 -18.20 24.62
CA ALA A 345 25.50 -18.17 24.77
C ALA A 345 26.13 -19.53 25.13
N THR A 346 27.37 -19.70 24.64
CA THR A 346 28.51 -20.43 25.21
C THR A 346 28.42 -21.96 25.39
N SER A 347 29.16 -22.68 24.54
CA SER A 347 29.88 -23.88 24.95
C SER A 347 31.10 -24.07 24.03
N SER A 348 32.27 -24.09 24.65
CA SER A 348 33.59 -24.24 24.05
C SER A 348 33.95 -25.71 23.85
N ALA A 349 34.46 -26.06 22.67
CA ALA A 349 35.37 -27.20 22.48
C ALA A 349 36.24 -26.99 21.23
N PRO A 350 37.51 -27.47 21.21
CA PRO A 350 38.52 -26.97 20.28
C PRO A 350 38.95 -27.95 19.17
N CYS A 351 39.57 -27.38 18.13
CA CYS A 351 40.49 -27.99 17.12
C CYS A 351 39.81 -28.89 16.04
N THR A 352 40.18 -28.92 14.74
CA THR A 352 41.46 -28.72 14.04
C THR A 352 41.26 -28.35 12.54
N ALA A 353 42.07 -27.40 12.07
CA ALA A 353 42.60 -27.13 10.71
C ALA A 353 41.93 -27.73 9.43
N SER A 354 41.62 -26.87 8.44
CA SER A 354 42.55 -26.54 7.35
C SER A 354 41.98 -25.46 6.42
N SER A 355 42.86 -24.59 5.96
CA SER A 355 42.66 -23.31 5.29
C SER A 355 42.25 -23.38 3.82
N CYS A 356 41.31 -22.51 3.42
CA CYS A 356 41.40 -21.77 2.15
C CYS A 356 40.70 -20.40 2.36
N SER A 357 41.49 -19.34 2.47
CA SER A 357 40.99 -17.96 2.65
C SER A 357 40.49 -17.42 1.31
N THR A 358 39.21 -17.63 1.01
CA THR A 358 38.52 -16.86 -0.03
C THR A 358 37.99 -15.60 0.64
N VAL A 359 38.56 -14.43 0.31
CA VAL A 359 37.95 -13.14 0.68
C VAL A 359 36.51 -13.15 0.14
N PRO A 360 35.48 -12.90 0.97
CA PRO A 360 34.11 -12.91 0.48
C PRO A 360 33.96 -11.84 -0.61
N LEU A 361 33.63 -12.28 -1.82
CA LEU A 361 33.32 -11.42 -2.95
C LEU A 361 32.12 -10.55 -2.57
N SER A 362 32.36 -9.28 -2.26
CA SER A 362 31.29 -8.32 -2.04
C SER A 362 30.75 -7.87 -3.40
N ILE A 363 29.56 -8.34 -3.75
CA ILE A 363 28.82 -7.89 -4.94
C ILE A 363 27.78 -6.84 -4.54
N THR A 364 27.34 -6.04 -5.51
CA THR A 364 26.16 -5.16 -5.39
C THR A 364 25.20 -5.45 -6.54
N LEU A 365 23.92 -5.18 -6.31
CA LEU A 365 22.87 -5.35 -7.32
C LEU A 365 22.27 -3.97 -7.63
N PRO A 366 22.98 -3.09 -8.35
CA PRO A 366 22.57 -1.69 -8.48
C PRO A 366 21.25 -1.50 -9.21
N PHE A 367 20.94 -2.36 -10.18
CA PHE A 367 19.77 -2.20 -11.04
C PHE A 367 19.13 -3.54 -11.41
N TRP A 368 17.87 -3.49 -11.81
CA TRP A 368 17.22 -4.54 -12.57
C TRP A 368 16.69 -4.01 -13.91
N ILE A 369 16.74 -4.85 -14.93
CA ILE A 369 16.36 -4.53 -16.31
C ILE A 369 15.13 -5.34 -16.74
N GLU A 370 14.12 -4.67 -17.27
CA GLU A 370 13.06 -5.31 -18.09
C GLU A 370 13.44 -5.23 -19.58
N ALA A 371 13.92 -6.34 -20.13
CA ALA A 371 14.39 -6.45 -21.51
C ALA A 371 13.61 -7.49 -22.32
N TYR A 372 13.57 -7.33 -23.64
CA TYR A 372 12.93 -8.31 -24.54
C TYR A 372 13.92 -9.42 -24.89
N ASP A 373 13.58 -10.65 -24.54
CA ASP A 373 14.35 -11.82 -24.92
C ASP A 373 13.85 -12.30 -26.30
N ILE A 374 14.69 -12.09 -27.33
CA ILE A 374 14.38 -12.45 -28.71
C ILE A 374 14.16 -13.96 -28.85
N ARG A 375 14.96 -14.79 -28.16
CA ARG A 375 14.86 -16.26 -28.25
C ARG A 375 13.58 -16.76 -27.63
N ALA A 376 13.21 -16.21 -26.48
CA ALA A 376 12.00 -16.58 -25.77
C ALA A 376 10.75 -15.80 -26.24
N ARG A 377 10.91 -14.85 -27.18
CA ARG A 377 9.88 -13.93 -27.67
C ARG A 377 9.05 -13.27 -26.56
N THR A 378 9.64 -13.04 -25.40
CA THR A 378 8.96 -12.56 -24.19
C THR A 378 9.83 -11.57 -23.43
N ARG A 379 9.21 -10.61 -22.73
CA ARG A 379 9.95 -9.72 -21.83
C ARG A 379 10.34 -10.45 -20.56
N ARG A 380 11.62 -10.32 -20.20
CA ARG A 380 12.22 -10.94 -19.01
C ARG A 380 12.84 -9.87 -18.11
N VAL A 381 12.93 -10.23 -16.84
CA VAL A 381 13.60 -9.42 -15.82
C VAL A 381 14.99 -9.98 -15.60
N TYR A 382 15.96 -9.10 -15.60
CA TYR A 382 17.35 -9.40 -15.32
C TYR A 382 17.84 -8.50 -14.19
N PHE A 383 18.77 -8.98 -13.39
CA PHE A 383 19.45 -8.19 -12.39
C PHE A 383 20.88 -7.92 -12.85
N LEU A 384 21.36 -6.71 -12.58
CA LEU A 384 22.72 -6.31 -12.84
C LEU A 384 23.54 -6.49 -11.59
N VAL A 385 24.68 -7.16 -11.73
CA VAL A 385 25.60 -7.51 -10.67
C VAL A 385 26.88 -6.75 -10.92
N ALA A 386 27.30 -5.95 -9.94
CA ALA A 386 28.60 -5.29 -9.94
C ALA A 386 29.48 -5.90 -8.84
N THR A 387 30.77 -5.99 -9.10
CA THR A 387 31.77 -6.34 -8.08
C THR A 387 32.30 -5.05 -7.45
N LYS A 388 32.52 -4.99 -6.13
CA LYS A 388 33.01 -3.76 -5.45
C LYS A 388 34.49 -3.42 -5.74
N ALA A 389 35.05 -3.81 -6.88
CA ALA A 389 36.41 -3.45 -7.29
C ALA A 389 36.45 -2.05 -7.94
N ASN A 390 37.64 -1.43 -8.00
CA ASN A 390 37.88 -0.07 -8.51
C ASN A 390 37.39 0.20 -9.96
N ASN A 391 36.97 -0.83 -10.70
CA ASN A 391 36.24 -0.72 -11.95
C ASN A 391 35.19 -1.85 -12.02
N PRO A 392 33.91 -1.58 -11.67
CA PRO A 392 32.92 -2.62 -11.52
C PRO A 392 32.51 -3.19 -12.89
N ASP A 393 33.04 -4.35 -13.25
CA ASP A 393 32.54 -5.13 -14.38
C ASP A 393 31.08 -5.50 -14.12
N LEU A 394 30.19 -4.98 -14.97
CA LEU A 394 28.77 -5.30 -14.91
C LEU A 394 28.51 -6.67 -15.53
N ARG A 395 27.82 -7.50 -14.76
CA ARG A 395 27.30 -8.79 -15.21
C ARG A 395 25.79 -8.80 -15.11
N ILE A 396 25.13 -9.65 -15.89
CA ILE A 396 23.68 -9.77 -15.93
C ILE A 396 23.25 -11.19 -15.56
N VAL A 397 22.19 -11.29 -14.75
CA VAL A 397 21.61 -12.56 -14.29
C VAL A 397 20.10 -12.55 -14.47
N PRO A 398 19.50 -13.52 -15.17
CA PRO A 398 18.06 -13.69 -15.23
C PRO A 398 17.43 -13.83 -13.84
N ALA A 399 16.31 -13.13 -13.59
CA ALA A 399 15.58 -13.21 -12.32
C ALA A 399 15.20 -14.65 -11.91
N LYS A 400 14.97 -15.53 -12.89
CA LYS A 400 14.66 -16.96 -12.67
C LYS A 400 15.79 -17.75 -12.01
N GLN A 401 17.05 -17.38 -12.25
CA GLN A 401 18.21 -18.02 -11.63
C GLN A 401 18.33 -17.56 -10.16
N LEU A 402 18.06 -16.27 -9.91
CA LEU A 402 18.05 -15.68 -8.58
C LEU A 402 16.92 -16.20 -7.68
N THR A 403 15.75 -16.54 -8.22
CA THR A 403 14.66 -17.17 -7.45
C THR A 403 15.05 -18.53 -6.85
N LYS A 404 16.08 -19.21 -7.37
CA LYS A 404 16.59 -20.45 -6.78
C LYS A 404 17.38 -20.20 -5.49
N ALA A 405 18.10 -19.08 -5.43
CA ALA A 405 18.90 -18.69 -4.26
C ALA A 405 18.05 -17.96 -3.20
N VAL A 406 17.08 -17.14 -3.64
CA VAL A 406 16.15 -16.40 -2.76
C VAL A 406 14.74 -16.50 -3.33
N PRO A 407 13.89 -17.40 -2.80
CA PRO A 407 12.52 -17.57 -3.29
C PRO A 407 11.64 -16.39 -2.85
N THR A 408 11.48 -15.38 -3.73
CA THR A 408 10.51 -14.29 -3.54
C THR A 408 9.29 -14.52 -4.44
N ARG A 409 8.07 -14.46 -3.90
CA ARG A 409 6.83 -14.53 -4.70
C ARG A 409 6.62 -13.23 -5.49
N VAL A 410 7.06 -13.21 -6.75
CA VAL A 410 6.85 -12.08 -7.70
C VAL A 410 5.50 -12.20 -8.43
N TYR A 411 4.43 -12.57 -7.71
CA TYR A 411 3.06 -12.61 -8.26
C TYR A 411 2.28 -11.41 -7.76
N ALA A 412 2.11 -10.42 -8.63
CA ALA A 412 1.37 -9.20 -8.34
C ALA A 412 0.43 -8.87 -9.50
N THR A 413 -0.81 -8.50 -9.17
CA THR A 413 -1.89 -8.20 -10.14
C THR A 413 -1.75 -6.80 -10.74
N SER A 414 -1.10 -5.86 -10.05
CA SER A 414 -0.74 -4.54 -10.58
C SER A 414 0.73 -4.50 -11.01
N ARG A 415 1.00 -3.78 -12.11
CA ARG A 415 2.37 -3.59 -12.63
C ARG A 415 3.29 -2.94 -11.58
N LEU A 416 2.76 -2.02 -10.77
CA LEU A 416 3.50 -1.37 -9.68
C LEU A 416 3.90 -2.37 -8.59
N ALA A 417 2.95 -3.17 -8.08
CA ALA A 417 3.25 -4.18 -7.07
C ALA A 417 4.22 -5.27 -7.57
N ARG A 418 4.22 -5.54 -8.88
CA ARG A 418 5.22 -6.42 -9.51
C ARG A 418 6.61 -5.79 -9.48
N TYR A 419 6.72 -4.50 -9.80
CA TYR A 419 7.99 -3.77 -9.75
C TYR A 419 8.52 -3.67 -8.31
N ASP A 420 7.65 -3.42 -7.32
CA ASP A 420 8.02 -3.41 -5.90
C ASP A 420 8.47 -4.80 -5.39
N ALA A 421 7.88 -5.88 -5.91
CA ALA A 421 8.32 -7.24 -5.58
C ALA A 421 9.71 -7.56 -6.16
N ILE A 422 9.99 -7.09 -7.38
CA ILE A 422 11.31 -7.26 -8.02
C ILE A 422 12.38 -6.46 -7.27
N ASP A 423 12.11 -5.20 -6.91
CA ASP A 423 13.07 -4.39 -6.14
C ASP A 423 13.30 -4.96 -4.73
N ARG A 424 12.27 -5.49 -4.07
CA ARG A 424 12.45 -6.21 -2.80
C ARG A 424 13.33 -7.45 -2.96
N GLN A 425 13.11 -8.24 -4.01
CA GLN A 425 13.98 -9.39 -4.30
C GLN A 425 15.43 -8.96 -4.47
N ARG A 426 15.68 -7.85 -5.19
CA ARG A 426 17.03 -7.25 -5.34
C ARG A 426 17.71 -7.04 -3.99
N ARG A 427 17.03 -6.39 -3.05
CA ARG A 427 17.56 -6.05 -1.72
C ARG A 427 17.86 -7.29 -0.87
N VAL A 428 16.95 -8.28 -0.89
CA VAL A 428 17.15 -9.52 -0.12
C VAL A 428 18.36 -10.28 -0.65
N VAL A 429 18.54 -10.33 -1.97
CA VAL A 429 19.70 -10.97 -2.58
C VAL A 429 20.98 -10.22 -2.24
N GLU A 430 20.97 -8.89 -2.31
CA GLU A 430 22.13 -8.04 -1.98
C GLU A 430 22.57 -8.21 -0.51
N ALA A 431 21.63 -8.49 0.40
CA ALA A 431 21.92 -8.76 1.81
C ALA A 431 22.44 -10.19 2.09
N SER A 432 22.38 -11.12 1.13
CA SER A 432 22.76 -12.52 1.33
C SER A 432 24.15 -12.83 0.75
N VAL A 433 25.12 -13.09 1.64
CA VAL A 433 26.52 -13.42 1.29
C VAL A 433 26.62 -14.75 0.50
N GLU A 434 25.79 -15.74 0.84
CA GLU A 434 25.75 -17.04 0.15
C GLU A 434 25.15 -16.93 -1.25
N ALA A 435 24.07 -16.15 -1.40
CA ALA A 435 23.48 -15.88 -2.71
C ALA A 435 24.50 -15.14 -3.59
N ALA A 436 25.23 -14.17 -3.03
CA ALA A 436 26.23 -13.39 -3.75
C ALA A 436 27.31 -14.24 -4.44
N ALA A 437 27.87 -15.22 -3.74
CA ALA A 437 28.88 -16.12 -4.29
C ALA A 437 28.33 -17.05 -5.38
N ALA A 438 27.07 -17.50 -5.26
CA ALA A 438 26.41 -18.30 -6.29
C ALA A 438 26.13 -17.48 -7.57
N ILE A 439 25.66 -16.25 -7.40
CA ILE A 439 25.32 -15.31 -8.48
C ILE A 439 26.56 -14.92 -9.28
N ALA A 440 27.67 -14.63 -8.61
CA ALA A 440 28.93 -14.27 -9.28
C ALA A 440 29.42 -15.36 -10.24
N ARG A 441 29.17 -16.65 -9.95
CA ARG A 441 29.53 -17.78 -10.81
C ARG A 441 28.64 -17.91 -12.06
N GLU A 442 27.35 -17.61 -11.95
CA GLU A 442 26.39 -17.78 -13.04
C GLU A 442 26.20 -16.52 -13.91
N ALA A 443 26.67 -15.35 -13.45
CA ALA A 443 26.47 -14.10 -14.15
C ALA A 443 27.26 -14.01 -15.47
N MET A 444 26.64 -13.48 -16.52
CA MET A 444 27.26 -13.27 -17.83
C MET A 444 27.70 -11.82 -18.00
N PRO A 445 28.74 -11.50 -18.79
CA PRO A 445 29.09 -10.10 -19.08
C PRO A 445 27.88 -9.33 -19.62
N PHE A 446 27.64 -8.14 -19.08
CA PHE A 446 26.56 -7.28 -19.56
C PHE A 446 27.07 -6.40 -20.71
N ALA A 447 26.27 -6.31 -21.77
CA ALA A 447 26.44 -5.33 -22.83
C ALA A 447 25.12 -4.57 -23.04
N CYS A 448 25.22 -3.25 -23.20
CA CYS A 448 24.06 -2.41 -23.49
C CYS A 448 23.42 -2.83 -24.84
N PRO A 449 22.09 -2.90 -24.97
CA PRO A 449 21.46 -3.44 -26.17
C PRO A 449 21.78 -2.60 -27.43
N ALA A 450 22.55 -3.16 -28.37
CA ALA A 450 22.84 -2.56 -29.68
C ALA A 450 21.83 -2.95 -30.77
N VAL A 451 20.72 -3.60 -30.40
CA VAL A 451 19.80 -4.26 -31.34
C VAL A 451 19.01 -3.24 -32.17
N SER A 452 18.89 -3.48 -33.48
CA SER A 452 18.09 -2.61 -34.37
C SER A 452 16.59 -2.71 -34.09
N CYS A 453 15.85 -1.63 -34.31
CA CYS A 453 14.38 -1.54 -34.19
C CYS A 453 13.62 -2.65 -34.95
N HIS A 454 14.14 -3.08 -36.11
CA HIS A 454 13.56 -4.10 -36.98
C HIS A 454 13.53 -5.48 -36.29
N ALA A 455 14.54 -5.78 -35.47
CA ALA A 455 14.57 -7.00 -34.67
C ALA A 455 13.58 -6.97 -33.48
N VAL A 456 13.01 -5.79 -33.19
CA VAL A 456 12.10 -5.53 -32.05
C VAL A 456 10.64 -5.40 -32.53
N ALA A 457 10.34 -5.68 -33.80
CA ALA A 457 8.99 -5.80 -34.37
C ALA A 457 8.06 -4.61 -34.02
N ILE A 458 8.50 -3.38 -34.23
CA ILE A 458 7.70 -2.18 -33.96
C ILE A 458 6.83 -1.86 -35.17
N THR A 459 5.54 -1.64 -34.93
CA THR A 459 4.60 -1.20 -35.97
C THR A 459 4.49 0.33 -35.91
N THR A 460 5.31 1.04 -36.68
CA THR A 460 5.40 2.52 -36.70
C THR A 460 4.40 3.21 -37.63
N THR A 461 3.31 2.54 -38.03
CA THR A 461 2.37 3.00 -39.07
C THR A 461 1.66 4.34 -38.78
N ARG A 462 1.91 4.99 -37.64
CA ARG A 462 1.32 6.26 -37.21
C ARG A 462 2.34 7.32 -36.77
N VAL A 463 3.63 7.10 -36.96
CA VAL A 463 4.68 8.03 -36.54
C VAL A 463 5.03 8.93 -37.72
N GLY A 464 5.20 10.24 -37.47
CA GLY A 464 5.64 11.22 -38.48
C GLY A 464 7.03 10.91 -39.06
N VAL A 465 7.67 11.89 -39.71
CA VAL A 465 9.00 11.68 -40.30
C VAL A 465 10.01 11.34 -39.20
N VAL A 466 10.54 10.10 -39.23
CA VAL A 466 11.53 9.60 -38.28
C VAL A 466 12.92 10.11 -38.67
N VAL A 467 13.59 10.77 -37.74
CA VAL A 467 14.95 11.31 -37.88
C VAL A 467 15.97 10.29 -37.38
N LEU A 468 15.77 9.78 -36.16
CA LEU A 468 16.63 8.75 -35.55
C LEU A 468 15.77 7.70 -34.85
N GLU A 469 16.27 6.48 -34.83
CA GLU A 469 15.70 5.38 -34.05
C GLU A 469 16.80 4.52 -33.42
N GLN A 470 16.63 4.11 -32.17
CA GLN A 470 17.67 3.39 -31.44
C GLN A 470 17.09 2.58 -30.28
N ALA A 471 17.53 1.34 -30.10
CA ALA A 471 17.28 0.61 -28.86
C ALA A 471 18.15 1.20 -27.73
N VAL A 472 17.50 1.51 -26.61
CA VAL A 472 18.11 2.17 -25.45
C VAL A 472 17.64 1.52 -24.15
N LEU A 473 18.33 1.83 -23.05
CA LEU A 473 17.84 1.58 -21.71
C LEU A 473 17.36 2.90 -21.10
N ARG A 474 16.05 3.02 -20.84
CA ARG A 474 15.49 4.19 -20.15
C ARG A 474 15.33 3.88 -18.66
N ALA A 475 15.76 4.79 -17.80
CA ALA A 475 15.50 4.67 -16.38
C ALA A 475 14.04 5.01 -16.07
N ILE A 476 13.38 4.11 -15.34
CA ILE A 476 12.00 4.26 -14.89
C ILE A 476 11.98 4.64 -13.40
N THR A 477 12.89 4.07 -12.63
CA THR A 477 13.21 4.45 -11.24
C THR A 477 14.73 4.55 -11.08
N ASP A 478 15.20 4.91 -9.89
CA ASP A 478 16.61 4.87 -9.49
C ASP A 478 17.22 3.45 -9.47
N THR A 479 16.41 2.40 -9.49
CA THR A 479 16.86 0.98 -9.49
C THR A 479 16.34 0.17 -10.69
N PHE A 480 15.47 0.74 -11.52
CA PHE A 480 14.81 0.04 -12.62
C PHE A 480 15.12 0.69 -13.98
N LEU A 481 15.73 -0.09 -14.87
CA LEU A 481 15.94 0.25 -16.27
C LEU A 481 15.02 -0.57 -17.18
N ARG A 482 14.44 0.04 -18.21
CA ARG A 482 13.66 -0.69 -19.22
C ARG A 482 14.29 -0.55 -20.59
N GLN A 483 14.41 -1.68 -21.30
CA GLN A 483 14.73 -1.67 -22.72
C GLN A 483 13.53 -1.20 -23.53
N GLU A 484 13.74 -0.12 -24.26
CA GLU A 484 12.77 0.55 -25.13
C GLU A 484 13.46 0.98 -26.42
N VAL A 485 12.67 1.31 -27.45
CA VAL A 485 13.20 1.92 -28.66
C VAL A 485 12.81 3.39 -28.65
N LEU A 486 13.83 4.24 -28.66
CA LEU A 486 13.69 5.67 -28.76
C LEU A 486 13.60 6.05 -30.24
N VAL A 487 12.63 6.89 -30.56
CA VAL A 487 12.37 7.40 -31.92
C VAL A 487 12.29 8.90 -31.83
N LEU A 488 13.19 9.59 -32.53
CA LEU A 488 13.14 11.03 -32.71
C LEU A 488 12.40 11.32 -34.01
N THR A 489 11.32 12.09 -33.93
CA THR A 489 10.65 12.67 -35.09
C THR A 489 10.98 14.15 -35.22
N THR A 490 10.49 14.78 -36.29
CA THR A 490 10.54 16.24 -36.45
C THR A 490 9.95 16.99 -35.25
N ASP A 491 8.90 16.44 -34.62
CA ASP A 491 8.07 17.16 -33.64
C ASP A 491 8.19 16.64 -32.20
N ALA A 492 8.60 15.38 -32.00
CA ALA A 492 8.60 14.74 -30.70
C ALA A 492 9.71 13.70 -30.53
N LEU A 493 10.08 13.46 -29.26
CA LEU A 493 10.88 12.34 -28.82
C LEU A 493 9.95 11.27 -28.22
N LEU A 494 9.93 10.09 -28.82
CA LEU A 494 9.00 9.01 -28.51
C LEU A 494 9.74 7.77 -28.00
N ALA A 495 9.22 7.12 -26.97
CA ALA A 495 9.74 5.83 -26.49
C ALA A 495 8.71 4.72 -26.67
N PHE A 496 9.07 3.68 -27.40
CA PHE A 496 8.23 2.53 -27.70
C PHE A 496 8.67 1.29 -26.91
N ARG A 497 7.68 0.53 -26.46
CA ARG A 497 7.91 -0.87 -26.08
C ARG A 497 7.97 -1.74 -27.33
N THR A 498 8.75 -2.81 -27.24
CA THR A 498 8.74 -3.92 -28.21
C THR A 498 7.32 -4.35 -28.55
N SER A 499 7.06 -4.54 -29.84
CA SER A 499 5.74 -4.93 -30.38
C SER A 499 4.57 -4.04 -29.96
N SER A 500 4.82 -2.77 -29.62
CA SER A 500 3.77 -1.79 -29.31
C SER A 500 3.52 -0.87 -30.49
N SER A 501 2.24 -0.56 -30.74
CA SER A 501 1.80 0.38 -31.77
C SER A 501 1.61 1.81 -31.26
N SER A 502 1.81 2.06 -29.96
CA SER A 502 1.72 3.39 -29.34
C SER A 502 2.94 3.68 -28.46
N PRO A 503 3.39 4.95 -28.42
CA PRO A 503 4.50 5.32 -27.55
C PRO A 503 4.07 5.19 -26.09
N CYS A 504 4.96 4.66 -25.25
CA CYS A 504 4.75 4.62 -23.81
C CYS A 504 5.26 5.89 -23.10
N LYS A 505 6.04 6.71 -23.82
CA LYS A 505 6.43 8.06 -23.43
C LYS A 505 6.51 8.92 -24.69
N GLU A 506 5.97 10.12 -24.61
CA GLU A 506 6.02 11.14 -25.67
C GLU A 506 6.45 12.45 -25.03
N ILE A 507 7.46 13.09 -25.65
CA ILE A 507 8.00 14.37 -25.21
C ILE A 507 8.01 15.27 -26.44
N PRO A 508 7.10 16.27 -26.53
CA PRO A 508 7.17 17.26 -27.59
C PRO A 508 8.53 17.95 -27.57
N ARG A 509 9.13 18.19 -28.74
CA ARG A 509 10.47 18.82 -28.79
C ARG A 509 10.48 20.21 -28.16
N ALA A 510 9.38 20.96 -28.29
CA ALA A 510 9.19 22.25 -27.63
C ALA A 510 9.19 22.19 -26.08
N ALA A 511 8.94 21.01 -25.50
CA ALA A 511 8.98 20.79 -24.05
C ALA A 511 10.39 20.47 -23.53
N ILE A 512 11.37 20.19 -24.40
CA ILE A 512 12.74 19.87 -23.99
C ILE A 512 13.45 21.17 -23.58
N ARG A 513 13.83 21.29 -22.30
CA ARG A 513 14.47 22.47 -21.70
C ARG A 513 15.98 22.42 -21.79
N ALA A 514 16.57 21.27 -21.53
CA ALA A 514 18.00 21.03 -21.60
C ALA A 514 18.28 19.57 -21.89
N ILE A 515 19.46 19.31 -22.43
CA ILE A 515 19.99 17.96 -22.62
C ILE A 515 21.37 17.96 -21.99
N ARG A 516 21.61 16.98 -21.13
CA ARG A 516 22.87 16.86 -20.39
C ARG A 516 23.45 15.48 -20.61
N LEU A 517 24.78 15.44 -20.69
CA LEU A 517 25.49 14.17 -20.55
C LEU A 517 25.22 13.65 -19.13
N TRP A 518 24.84 12.39 -19.05
CA TRP A 518 24.58 11.71 -17.79
C TRP A 518 25.22 10.34 -17.87
N THR A 519 25.99 9.98 -16.85
CA THR A 519 26.71 8.72 -16.83
C THR A 519 26.35 7.94 -15.59
N LEU A 520 26.16 6.63 -15.76
CA LEU A 520 26.17 5.70 -14.64
C LEU A 520 27.63 5.34 -14.33
N PRO A 521 27.98 4.99 -13.07
CA PRO A 521 29.35 4.70 -12.66
C PRO A 521 29.87 3.35 -13.17
N TYR A 522 29.37 2.88 -14.30
CA TYR A 522 29.68 1.59 -14.91
C TYR A 522 30.03 1.79 -16.38
N ALA A 523 31.20 1.32 -16.81
CA ALA A 523 31.70 1.52 -18.17
C ALA A 523 30.70 1.08 -19.26
N ALA A 524 30.04 -0.07 -19.08
CA ALA A 524 29.03 -0.59 -20.01
C ALA A 524 27.73 0.26 -20.08
N MET A 525 27.58 1.27 -19.23
CA MET A 525 26.46 2.21 -19.19
C MET A 525 26.91 3.68 -19.14
N ALA A 526 28.14 3.96 -19.56
CA ALA A 526 28.71 5.30 -19.48
C ALA A 526 28.06 6.30 -20.47
N HIS A 527 27.33 5.82 -21.46
CA HIS A 527 26.85 6.63 -22.58
C HIS A 527 25.40 7.11 -22.40
N GLY A 528 25.11 7.87 -21.34
CA GLY A 528 23.75 8.33 -21.07
C GLY A 528 23.46 9.80 -21.40
N LEU A 529 22.18 10.10 -21.65
CA LEU A 529 21.65 11.46 -21.78
C LEU A 529 20.51 11.65 -20.78
N ALA A 530 20.48 12.84 -20.15
CA ALA A 530 19.38 13.32 -19.35
C ALA A 530 18.64 14.41 -20.15
N VAL A 531 17.35 14.18 -20.39
CA VAL A 531 16.46 15.08 -21.14
C VAL A 531 15.57 15.81 -20.13
N ASP A 532 15.83 17.09 -19.92
CA ASP A 532 15.08 17.91 -18.97
C ASP A 532 13.79 18.43 -19.58
N THR A 533 12.67 18.19 -18.90
CA THR A 533 11.37 18.77 -19.21
C THR A 533 10.89 19.63 -18.03
N PRO A 534 9.78 20.38 -18.17
CA PRO A 534 9.19 21.12 -17.05
C PRO A 534 8.82 20.21 -15.87
N SER A 535 8.33 19.00 -16.15
CA SER A 535 7.76 18.09 -15.14
C SER A 535 8.74 17.04 -14.63
N GLU A 536 9.69 16.59 -15.44
CA GLU A 536 10.58 15.47 -15.09
C GLU A 536 11.91 15.53 -15.82
N VAL A 537 12.83 14.64 -15.43
CA VAL A 537 14.06 14.39 -16.18
C VAL A 537 14.03 12.95 -16.68
N VAL A 538 14.14 12.77 -18.00
CA VAL A 538 14.15 11.46 -18.63
C VAL A 538 15.59 11.03 -18.89
N TYR A 539 15.99 9.92 -18.27
CA TYR A 539 17.35 9.39 -18.33
C TYR A 539 17.41 8.19 -19.27
N VAL A 540 18.32 8.23 -20.24
CA VAL A 540 18.45 7.21 -21.29
C VAL A 540 19.92 6.82 -21.43
N VAL A 541 20.22 5.53 -21.55
CA VAL A 541 21.55 4.98 -21.81
C VAL A 541 21.60 4.40 -23.23
N PHE A 542 22.62 4.82 -23.98
CA PHE A 542 22.91 4.40 -25.34
C PHE A 542 23.95 3.26 -25.39
N PRO A 543 24.01 2.48 -26.48
CA PRO A 543 24.94 1.35 -26.59
C PRO A 543 26.40 1.74 -26.77
N SER A 544 26.70 2.93 -27.32
CA SER A 544 28.07 3.41 -27.55
C SER A 544 28.14 4.94 -27.50
N ALA A 545 29.36 5.46 -27.32
CA ALA A 545 29.64 6.90 -27.37
C ALA A 545 29.24 7.51 -28.72
N ASP A 546 29.54 6.85 -29.84
CA ASP A 546 29.23 7.36 -31.18
C ASP A 546 27.74 7.56 -31.39
N VAL A 547 26.93 6.61 -30.91
CA VAL A 547 25.46 6.70 -30.97
C VAL A 547 24.97 7.83 -30.05
N GLN A 548 25.48 7.92 -28.82
CA GLN A 548 25.14 9.00 -27.89
C GLN A 548 25.43 10.39 -28.49
N GLN A 549 26.59 10.57 -29.13
CA GLN A 549 26.98 11.83 -29.78
C GLN A 549 26.09 12.14 -30.99
N THR A 550 25.73 11.14 -31.78
CA THR A 550 24.78 11.30 -32.89
C THR A 550 23.43 11.80 -32.40
N TRP A 551 22.91 11.21 -31.32
CA TRP A 551 21.65 11.62 -30.69
C TRP A 551 21.74 13.00 -30.04
N LEU A 552 22.85 13.32 -29.39
CA LEU A 552 23.10 14.65 -28.83
C LEU A 552 23.07 15.71 -29.94
N GLY A 553 23.79 15.49 -31.05
CA GLY A 553 23.79 16.38 -32.20
C GLY A 553 22.39 16.58 -32.80
N ALA A 554 21.65 15.50 -33.07
CA ALA A 554 20.31 15.61 -33.65
C ALA A 554 19.29 16.34 -32.75
N LEU A 555 19.44 16.22 -31.43
CA LEU A 555 18.57 16.91 -30.49
C LEU A 555 18.99 18.38 -30.24
N ASP A 556 20.28 18.71 -30.45
CA ASP A 556 20.84 20.05 -30.24
C ASP A 556 20.76 20.96 -31.48
N VAL A 557 20.83 20.39 -32.69
CA VAL A 557 20.81 21.12 -33.99
C VAL A 557 19.53 21.94 -34.23
N ASP A 558 18.40 21.58 -33.61
CA ASP A 558 17.10 22.25 -33.82
C ASP A 558 16.75 23.33 -32.77
N ARG A 559 17.70 23.82 -31.97
CA ARG A 559 17.45 24.90 -31.00
C ARG A 559 17.95 26.27 -31.47
N PRO A 560 17.13 27.08 -32.17
CA PRO A 560 17.33 28.52 -32.16
C PRO A 560 16.91 29.07 -30.80
N ARG A 561 17.80 29.88 -30.21
CA ARG A 561 17.52 30.72 -29.04
C ARG A 561 16.27 31.54 -29.34
N HIS A 562 15.11 31.30 -28.71
CA HIS A 562 14.20 32.37 -28.31
C HIS A 562 13.08 31.92 -27.37
N ARG A 563 12.90 32.75 -26.35
CA ARG A 563 11.80 32.85 -25.39
C ARG A 563 10.43 32.86 -26.06
N LEU A 564 9.47 32.14 -25.48
CA LEU A 564 8.29 32.69 -24.79
C LEU A 564 7.42 31.51 -24.33
N LEU A 565 7.17 31.43 -23.03
CA LEU A 565 6.34 30.39 -22.41
C LEU A 565 4.92 30.90 -22.25
N SER A 566 3.99 30.28 -23.00
CA SER A 566 2.56 30.26 -22.69
C SER A 566 2.29 29.36 -21.47
N PRO A 567 1.15 29.53 -20.78
CA PRO A 567 1.06 29.40 -19.33
C PRO A 567 1.32 27.97 -18.86
N VAL A 568 2.15 27.91 -17.83
CA VAL A 568 2.52 26.74 -17.02
C VAL A 568 1.38 25.73 -16.97
N GLU A 569 1.54 24.60 -17.69
CA GLU A 569 0.69 23.44 -17.46
C GLU A 569 0.75 23.08 -15.97
N PRO A 570 -0.39 22.82 -15.32
CA PRO A 570 -0.44 22.52 -13.91
C PRO A 570 0.49 21.34 -13.58
N TRP A 571 1.54 21.62 -12.80
CA TRP A 571 2.55 20.72 -12.23
C TRP A 571 2.15 19.22 -12.30
N VAL A 572 2.69 18.50 -13.28
CA VAL A 572 2.20 17.15 -13.65
C VAL A 572 2.86 16.01 -12.88
N SER A 573 1.98 15.11 -12.40
CA SER A 573 2.14 13.69 -12.02
C SER A 573 3.37 13.27 -11.21
N PRO A 574 3.38 13.56 -9.91
CA PRO A 574 4.15 12.82 -8.90
C PRO A 574 3.99 11.30 -9.04
N LEU A 575 5.12 10.57 -8.98
CA LEU A 575 5.14 9.12 -8.92
C LEU A 575 4.44 8.66 -7.62
N PRO A 576 3.35 7.87 -7.70
CA PRO A 576 2.73 7.30 -6.52
C PRO A 576 3.58 6.12 -6.07
N LEU A 577 4.65 6.39 -5.32
CA LEU A 577 5.16 5.39 -4.40
C LEU A 577 4.22 5.37 -3.19
N THR A 578 3.72 4.19 -2.83
CA THR A 578 3.05 3.93 -1.54
C THR A 578 1.80 4.77 -1.23
N GLY A 579 1.06 5.26 -2.24
CA GLY A 579 -0.15 6.07 -2.03
C GLY A 579 0.09 7.52 -1.59
N ARG A 580 1.36 7.89 -1.35
CA ARG A 580 1.83 9.24 -1.05
C ARG A 580 2.34 9.92 -2.34
N LEU A 581 2.36 11.25 -2.32
CA LEU A 581 2.70 12.13 -3.42
C LEU A 581 4.14 12.62 -3.22
N VAL A 582 5.13 11.91 -3.77
CA VAL A 582 6.54 12.24 -3.54
C VAL A 582 7.00 13.37 -4.47
N LEU A 583 7.17 14.57 -3.91
CA LEU A 583 7.29 15.81 -4.68
C LEU A 583 8.72 16.13 -5.14
N ASN A 584 9.75 15.65 -4.44
CA ASN A 584 11.15 15.90 -4.79
C ASN A 584 11.80 14.79 -5.64
N SER A 585 10.98 13.92 -6.24
CA SER A 585 11.39 12.81 -7.12
C SER A 585 11.50 13.19 -8.60
N ARG A 586 11.52 14.49 -8.94
CA ARG A 586 11.63 14.99 -10.32
C ARG A 586 12.86 14.41 -11.06
N ARG A 587 14.00 14.32 -10.39
CA ARG A 587 15.20 13.66 -10.88
C ARG A 587 15.25 12.24 -10.33
N LEU A 588 15.47 11.21 -11.15
CA LEU A 588 15.68 9.85 -10.65
C LEU A 588 17.02 9.74 -9.91
N PHE A 589 18.08 10.22 -10.54
CA PHE A 589 19.44 10.15 -10.00
C PHE A 589 19.85 11.48 -9.37
N VAL A 590 20.65 11.41 -8.32
CA VAL A 590 21.39 12.58 -7.82
C VAL A 590 22.48 12.86 -8.85
N CYS A 591 22.47 14.05 -9.44
CA CYS A 591 23.50 14.44 -10.39
C CYS A 591 24.79 14.67 -9.58
N PRO A 592 25.91 13.98 -9.88
CA PRO A 592 27.20 14.54 -9.56
C PRO A 592 27.27 15.85 -10.35
N SER A 593 27.35 16.97 -9.65
CA SER A 593 27.43 18.30 -10.27
C SER A 593 28.51 18.29 -11.36
N THR A 594 28.12 18.71 -12.56
CA THR A 594 29.02 18.94 -13.68
C THR A 594 30.06 19.99 -13.29
N GLY A 595 31.33 19.60 -13.29
CA GLY A 595 32.49 20.49 -13.45
C GLY A 595 32.63 21.60 -12.43
N ASP A 596 33.06 21.26 -11.22
CA ASP A 596 34.29 21.80 -10.64
C ASP A 596 34.60 20.98 -9.37
N ASP A 597 35.88 20.62 -9.23
CA ASP A 597 36.41 19.86 -8.11
C ASP A 597 36.06 20.52 -6.76
N SER A 598 35.72 19.68 -5.77
CA SER A 598 35.78 19.94 -4.31
C SER A 598 34.51 20.20 -3.47
N THR A 599 33.26 20.26 -3.99
CA THR A 599 32.16 20.73 -3.09
C THR A 599 30.75 20.14 -3.20
N CYS A 600 30.51 18.98 -3.82
CA CYS A 600 29.13 18.47 -3.96
C CYS A 600 28.74 17.28 -3.06
N CYS A 601 29.28 17.26 -1.85
CA CYS A 601 28.61 16.69 -0.68
C CYS A 601 28.24 17.87 0.23
N LEU A 602 27.17 18.60 -0.12
CA LEU A 602 26.61 19.61 0.79
C LEU A 602 26.41 18.92 2.14
N ALA A 603 26.97 19.50 3.21
CA ALA A 603 26.67 19.05 4.56
C ALA A 603 25.14 19.08 4.74
N VAL A 604 24.62 18.21 5.60
CA VAL A 604 23.17 18.03 5.75
C VAL A 604 22.44 19.36 5.98
N ALA A 605 23.04 20.24 6.80
CA ALA A 605 22.54 21.58 7.06
C ALA A 605 22.47 22.43 5.78
N ASP A 606 23.54 22.45 4.98
CA ASP A 606 23.64 23.26 3.75
C ASP A 606 22.59 22.87 2.70
N ALA A 607 22.23 21.58 2.61
CA ALA A 607 21.21 21.12 1.66
C ALA A 607 19.82 21.70 1.96
N SER A 608 19.43 21.73 3.25
CA SER A 608 18.14 22.32 3.67
C SER A 608 18.13 23.85 3.55
N VAL A 609 19.27 24.49 3.87
CA VAL A 609 19.47 25.93 3.74
C VAL A 609 19.39 26.34 2.27
N HIS A 610 20.04 25.58 1.38
CA HIS A 610 19.99 25.81 -0.06
C HIS A 610 18.58 25.66 -0.61
N ALA A 611 17.83 24.63 -0.18
CA ALA A 611 16.43 24.44 -0.57
C ALA A 611 15.53 25.60 -0.13
N ILE A 612 15.68 26.10 1.10
CA ILE A 612 14.93 27.26 1.60
C ILE A 612 15.33 28.55 0.90
N ARG A 613 16.61 28.76 0.60
CA ARG A 613 17.06 29.93 -0.17
C ARG A 613 16.51 29.91 -1.59
N ALA A 614 16.57 28.75 -2.25
CA ALA A 614 16.00 28.59 -3.59
C ALA A 614 14.47 28.79 -3.60
N LEU A 615 13.80 28.37 -2.52
CA LEU A 615 12.39 28.66 -2.30
C LEU A 615 12.13 30.17 -2.16
N ALA A 616 12.92 30.87 -1.35
CA ALA A 616 12.79 32.31 -1.16
C ALA A 616 12.96 33.08 -2.49
N LEU A 617 13.92 32.67 -3.33
CA LEU A 617 14.09 33.20 -4.69
C LEU A 617 12.84 32.93 -5.55
N ALA A 618 12.39 31.67 -5.62
CA ALA A 618 11.20 31.30 -6.38
C ALA A 618 9.93 32.04 -5.93
N MET A 619 9.82 32.40 -4.65
CA MET A 619 8.74 33.25 -4.13
C MET A 619 8.88 34.71 -4.55
N ALA A 620 10.09 35.26 -4.55
CA ALA A 620 10.37 36.63 -4.98
C ALA A 620 10.16 36.81 -6.49
N ALA A 621 10.41 35.78 -7.30
CA ALA A 621 10.21 35.81 -8.75
C ALA A 621 8.75 35.71 -9.22
N ARG A 622 7.75 35.79 -8.33
CA ARG A 622 6.32 35.82 -8.73
C ARG A 622 5.87 37.11 -9.47
N GLY A 623 6.81 37.92 -9.95
CA GLY A 623 6.55 39.04 -10.86
C GLY A 623 6.39 38.59 -12.32
N PRO A 624 5.71 39.39 -13.19
CA PRO A 624 5.32 38.98 -14.54
C PRO A 624 6.45 38.80 -15.57
N ALA A 625 7.73 38.93 -15.20
CA ALA A 625 8.84 39.06 -16.17
C ALA A 625 10.02 38.07 -16.03
N HIS A 626 10.19 37.32 -14.93
CA HIS A 626 11.35 36.44 -14.67
C HIS A 626 10.92 35.24 -13.80
N ALA A 627 11.48 34.03 -13.84
CA ALA A 627 12.06 33.19 -14.90
C ALA A 627 11.80 31.71 -14.51
N PRO A 628 11.52 30.80 -15.45
CA PRO A 628 11.36 29.35 -15.18
C PRO A 628 12.56 28.72 -14.46
N ASP A 629 13.72 29.37 -14.55
CA ASP A 629 14.99 28.89 -14.04
C ASP A 629 15.03 28.85 -12.50
N GLU A 630 14.41 29.80 -11.80
CA GLU A 630 14.44 29.83 -10.32
C GLU A 630 13.61 28.70 -9.70
N THR A 631 12.46 28.39 -10.30
CA THR A 631 11.67 27.20 -9.92
C THR A 631 12.45 25.92 -10.16
N VAL A 632 13.21 25.84 -11.27
CA VAL A 632 14.08 24.69 -11.54
C VAL A 632 15.17 24.57 -10.48
N VAL A 633 15.78 25.69 -10.06
CA VAL A 633 16.77 25.72 -8.96
C VAL A 633 16.15 25.21 -7.65
N PHE A 634 14.93 25.65 -7.29
CA PHE A 634 14.22 25.12 -6.13
C PHE A 634 13.97 23.61 -6.23
N LEU A 635 13.45 23.15 -7.37
CA LEU A 635 13.17 21.73 -7.60
C LEU A 635 14.44 20.87 -7.56
N ASP A 636 15.55 21.40 -8.05
CA ASP A 636 16.85 20.75 -7.99
C ASP A 636 17.37 20.70 -6.54
N ALA A 637 17.24 21.79 -5.79
CA ALA A 637 17.63 21.87 -4.39
C ALA A 637 16.85 20.88 -3.51
N VAL A 638 15.52 20.80 -3.63
CA VAL A 638 14.73 19.82 -2.86
C VAL A 638 15.00 18.38 -3.32
N SER A 639 15.37 18.16 -4.58
CA SER A 639 15.76 16.84 -5.06
C SER A 639 17.12 16.39 -4.50
N ALA A 640 18.03 17.32 -4.20
CA ALA A 640 19.31 17.04 -3.56
C ALA A 640 19.15 16.52 -2.12
N LEU A 641 18.03 16.80 -1.44
CA LEU A 641 17.72 16.27 -0.09
C LEU A 641 17.75 14.72 -0.02
N ARG A 642 17.61 14.03 -1.17
CA ARG A 642 17.67 12.57 -1.27
C ARG A 642 19.10 12.02 -1.15
N GLY A 643 20.12 12.84 -1.37
CA GLY A 643 21.53 12.43 -1.29
C GLY A 643 22.19 12.74 0.06
N VAL A 644 21.42 13.27 1.00
CA VAL A 644 21.91 13.75 2.30
C VAL A 644 22.26 12.58 3.22
N ASN A 645 23.39 12.63 3.93
CA ASN A 645 23.70 11.61 4.92
C ASN A 645 23.08 11.95 6.28
N LEU A 646 21.88 11.43 6.57
CA LEU A 646 21.18 11.72 7.83
C LEU A 646 21.94 11.27 9.08
N THR A 647 22.88 10.33 8.98
CA THR A 647 23.67 9.88 10.14
C THR A 647 24.63 10.96 10.64
N SER A 648 24.94 11.98 9.83
CA SER A 648 25.79 13.09 10.29
C SER A 648 25.02 14.14 11.10
N LEU A 649 23.69 14.07 11.13
CA LEU A 649 22.87 14.87 12.04
C LEU A 649 22.97 14.28 13.45
N VAL A 650 24.09 14.52 14.13
CA VAL A 650 24.29 14.04 15.51
C VAL A 650 23.81 15.09 16.52
N ILE A 651 24.09 16.35 16.23
CA ILE A 651 23.78 17.50 17.09
C ILE A 651 22.27 17.80 17.03
N HIS A 652 21.68 18.17 18.17
CA HIS A 652 20.24 18.40 18.29
C HIS A 652 19.77 19.58 17.44
N GLU A 653 20.53 20.67 17.47
CA GLU A 653 20.28 21.92 16.76
C GLU A 653 20.35 21.73 15.24
N ASP A 654 21.29 20.91 14.76
CA ASP A 654 21.38 20.51 13.36
C ASP A 654 20.12 19.75 12.92
N LYS A 655 19.65 18.79 13.73
CA LYS A 655 18.42 18.04 13.44
C LYS A 655 17.21 18.96 13.37
N VAL A 656 17.03 19.81 14.38
CA VAL A 656 15.86 20.70 14.48
C VAL A 656 15.83 21.67 13.30
N SER A 657 16.94 22.36 13.03
CA SER A 657 17.03 23.32 11.92
C SER A 657 16.79 22.64 10.57
N PHE A 658 17.41 21.47 10.33
CA PHE A 658 17.24 20.70 9.11
C PHE A 658 15.77 20.30 8.87
N TYR A 659 15.12 19.66 9.86
CA TYR A 659 13.76 19.16 9.67
C TYR A 659 12.70 20.27 9.63
N LEU A 660 12.91 21.40 10.32
CA LEU A 660 12.07 22.59 10.18
C LEU A 660 12.15 23.17 8.75
N ASN A 661 13.36 23.31 8.21
CA ASN A 661 13.57 23.77 6.84
C ASN A 661 12.91 22.81 5.83
N VAL A 662 13.07 21.50 6.00
CA VAL A 662 12.43 20.50 5.13
C VAL A 662 10.90 20.57 5.21
N ALA A 663 10.33 20.73 6.41
CA ALA A 663 8.89 20.86 6.59
C ALA A 663 8.34 22.12 5.90
N ASN A 664 9.04 23.25 6.00
CA ASN A 664 8.66 24.50 5.34
C ASN A 664 8.71 24.38 3.82
N CYS A 665 9.76 23.78 3.25
CA CYS A 665 9.83 23.50 1.81
C CYS A 665 8.69 22.58 1.36
N LEU A 666 8.43 21.50 2.10
CA LEU A 666 7.37 20.55 1.76
C LEU A 666 5.99 21.19 1.79
N ARG A 667 5.68 21.97 2.85
CA ARG A 667 4.40 22.67 2.97
C ARG A 667 4.18 23.62 1.82
N TRP A 668 5.14 24.51 1.57
CA TRP A 668 5.03 25.46 0.46
C TRP A 668 4.89 24.73 -0.88
N HIS A 669 5.71 23.71 -1.14
CA HIS A 669 5.64 22.95 -2.39
C HIS A 669 4.25 22.33 -2.56
N ALA A 670 3.70 21.72 -1.50
CA ALA A 670 2.38 21.09 -1.54
C ALA A 670 1.23 22.08 -1.74
N GLU A 671 1.26 23.24 -1.07
CA GLU A 671 0.23 24.29 -1.20
C GLU A 671 0.20 24.92 -2.60
N ASN A 672 1.32 24.89 -3.31
CA ASN A 672 1.46 25.45 -4.65
C ASN A 672 1.24 24.45 -5.79
N LEU A 673 0.84 23.21 -5.46
CA LEU A 673 0.44 22.22 -6.46
C LEU A 673 -0.97 22.49 -7.02
N PRO A 674 -1.28 21.99 -8.23
CA PRO A 674 -2.64 21.93 -8.76
C PRO A 674 -3.51 21.07 -7.84
N GLY A 675 -4.43 21.70 -7.10
CA GLY A 675 -5.19 21.08 -6.02
C GLY A 675 -5.00 21.75 -4.67
N GLY A 676 -3.98 22.60 -4.53
CA GLY A 676 -3.69 23.44 -3.37
C GLY A 676 -3.63 22.64 -2.07
N VAL A 677 -4.26 23.17 -1.02
CA VAL A 677 -4.33 22.58 0.33
C VAL A 677 -4.81 21.11 0.33
N ARG A 678 -5.58 20.67 -0.67
CA ARG A 678 -6.05 19.27 -0.77
C ARG A 678 -4.94 18.27 -1.08
N ALA A 679 -3.81 18.73 -1.63
CA ALA A 679 -2.66 17.88 -1.91
C ALA A 679 -1.75 17.70 -0.68
N VAL A 680 -1.83 18.61 0.30
CA VAL A 680 -0.95 18.68 1.48
C VAL A 680 -0.93 17.38 2.29
N PRO A 681 -2.06 16.73 2.64
CA PRO A 681 -2.04 15.50 3.44
C PRO A 681 -1.41 14.30 2.72
N ARG A 682 -1.28 14.39 1.39
CA ARG A 682 -0.70 13.34 0.55
C ARG A 682 0.75 13.63 0.21
N ALA A 683 1.21 14.88 0.36
CA ALA A 683 2.54 15.32 -0.01
C ALA A 683 3.61 14.73 0.91
N ALA A 684 4.71 14.28 0.29
CA ALA A 684 5.88 13.81 1.00
C ALA A 684 7.15 14.16 0.24
N TYR A 685 8.27 14.25 0.95
CA TYR A 685 9.61 14.26 0.36
C TYR A 685 10.33 12.95 0.67
N ARG A 686 11.15 12.48 -0.27
CA ARG A 686 12.18 11.48 0.00
C ARG A 686 13.42 12.19 0.53
N VAL A 687 13.90 11.80 1.70
CA VAL A 687 15.00 12.47 2.39
C VAL A 687 16.04 11.45 2.83
N GLY A 688 17.30 11.79 2.62
CA GLY A 688 18.45 11.00 3.00
C GLY A 688 18.79 9.86 2.04
N VAL A 689 20.05 9.40 2.09
CA VAL A 689 20.56 8.26 1.31
C VAL A 689 19.78 6.97 1.58
N ASP A 690 19.26 6.80 2.80
CA ASP A 690 18.39 5.68 3.19
C ASP A 690 16.99 5.76 2.56
N GLY A 691 16.62 6.93 2.03
CA GLY A 691 15.42 7.12 1.23
C GLY A 691 14.11 7.20 2.03
N HIS A 692 14.14 7.78 3.23
CA HIS A 692 12.95 7.96 4.06
C HIS A 692 11.90 8.83 3.35
N VAL A 693 10.65 8.36 3.28
CA VAL A 693 9.55 9.11 2.67
C VAL A 693 8.75 9.80 3.76
N LEU A 694 8.99 11.09 3.96
CA LEU A 694 8.47 11.88 5.08
C LEU A 694 7.34 12.81 4.62
N SER A 695 6.15 12.65 5.19
CA SER A 695 5.04 13.62 5.10
C SER A 695 5.20 14.74 6.13
N LEU A 696 4.33 15.76 6.06
CA LEU A 696 4.26 16.79 7.11
C LEU A 696 3.91 16.17 8.46
N ASP A 697 2.97 15.23 8.52
CA ASP A 697 2.63 14.49 9.74
C ASP A 697 3.84 13.72 10.31
N ASP A 698 4.66 13.08 9.45
CA ASP A 698 5.85 12.36 9.91
C ASP A 698 6.90 13.33 10.46
N LEU A 699 7.12 14.46 9.77
CA LEU A 699 8.07 15.51 10.20
C LEU A 699 7.63 16.14 11.52
N GLU A 700 6.35 16.45 11.67
CA GLU A 700 5.81 17.09 12.85
C GLU A 700 5.69 16.11 14.03
N HIS A 701 4.90 15.06 13.88
CA HIS A 701 4.55 14.17 14.99
C HIS A 701 5.54 13.02 15.21
N GLY A 702 6.26 12.62 14.16
CA GLY A 702 7.22 11.51 14.22
C GLY A 702 8.66 11.95 14.48
N ILE A 703 9.02 13.18 14.11
CA ILE A 703 10.41 13.66 14.18
C ILE A 703 10.57 14.85 15.13
N LEU A 704 9.90 15.97 14.87
CA LEU A 704 10.11 17.23 15.59
C LEU A 704 9.47 17.26 16.99
N ARG A 705 8.32 16.62 17.20
CA ARG A 705 7.65 16.60 18.51
C ARG A 705 8.16 15.51 19.48
N ALA A 706 9.30 14.88 19.18
CA ALA A 706 9.95 13.88 20.05
C ALA A 706 8.96 12.82 20.59
N ARG A 707 9.00 12.55 21.91
CA ARG A 707 8.11 11.58 22.60
C ARG A 707 6.76 12.16 23.02
N LEU A 708 6.40 13.38 22.60
CA LEU A 708 5.15 14.04 23.02
C LEU A 708 3.91 13.41 22.37
N THR A 709 4.09 12.51 21.41
CA THR A 709 3.03 11.75 20.75
C THR A 709 3.21 10.25 21.01
N GLN A 710 2.13 9.51 21.26
CA GLN A 710 2.14 8.05 21.14
C GLN A 710 2.22 7.73 19.64
N ALA A 711 3.44 7.46 19.14
CA ALA A 711 3.69 7.30 17.72
C ALA A 711 2.80 6.20 17.10
N LYS A 712 2.15 6.52 15.96
CA LYS A 712 1.36 5.56 15.16
C LYS A 712 2.23 4.65 14.29
N SER A 713 3.53 4.95 14.10
CA SER A 713 4.48 4.09 13.39
C SER A 713 5.91 4.22 13.96
N ASN A 714 6.59 3.09 14.12
CA ASN A 714 7.93 3.01 14.73
C ASN A 714 9.08 3.37 13.77
N GLU A 715 8.80 3.65 12.49
CA GLU A 715 9.84 3.79 11.45
C GLU A 715 10.66 5.09 11.56
N CYS A 716 10.08 6.18 12.08
CA CYS A 716 10.77 7.47 12.23
C CYS A 716 11.45 7.66 13.60
N ALA A 717 11.33 6.69 14.51
CA ALA A 717 11.84 6.82 15.88
C ALA A 717 13.35 7.08 15.94
N ALA A 718 14.12 6.54 15.00
CA ALA A 718 15.57 6.78 14.91
C ALA A 718 15.93 8.20 14.44
N LEU A 719 15.02 8.87 13.73
CA LEU A 719 15.21 10.23 13.21
C LEU A 719 14.74 11.31 14.20
N ALA A 720 13.93 10.92 15.18
CA ALA A 720 13.31 11.83 16.13
C ALA A 720 14.32 12.67 16.90
N VAL A 721 13.93 13.92 17.20
CA VAL A 721 14.71 14.79 18.08
C VAL A 721 14.66 14.25 19.51
N ALA A 722 15.77 14.37 20.22
CA ALA A 722 15.92 13.76 21.55
C ALA A 722 15.05 14.42 22.62
N HIS A 723 14.89 15.74 22.54
CA HIS A 723 14.22 16.55 23.56
C HIS A 723 12.95 17.20 23.01
N PRO A 724 11.83 17.08 23.74
CA PRO A 724 10.60 17.78 23.37
C PRO A 724 10.76 19.29 23.54
N ASP A 725 10.33 20.05 22.53
CA ASP A 725 10.36 21.51 22.54
C ASP A 725 9.03 22.06 22.02
N PHE A 726 8.31 22.78 22.88
CA PHE A 726 6.98 23.31 22.57
C PHE A 726 7.03 24.40 21.48
N ARG A 727 8.18 25.06 21.30
CA ARG A 727 8.37 26.12 20.31
C ARG A 727 8.26 25.59 18.88
N LEU A 728 8.47 24.29 18.67
CA LEU A 728 8.47 23.66 17.35
C LEU A 728 7.07 23.61 16.72
N ALA A 729 6.01 23.36 17.52
CA ALA A 729 4.64 23.43 17.03
C ALA A 729 4.32 24.84 16.50
N LEU A 730 4.81 25.87 17.18
CA LEU A 730 4.65 27.25 16.76
C LEU A 730 5.40 27.54 15.46
N ALA A 731 6.66 27.12 15.36
CA ALA A 731 7.46 27.28 14.14
C ALA A 731 6.86 26.58 12.92
N LEU A 732 6.10 25.49 13.14
CA LEU A 732 5.40 24.78 12.08
C LEU A 732 4.08 25.45 11.70
N HIS A 733 3.30 26.01 12.62
CA HIS A 733 1.92 26.42 12.29
C HIS A 733 1.70 27.92 12.14
N VAL A 734 2.64 28.76 12.56
CA VAL A 734 2.48 30.21 12.41
C VAL A 734 2.68 30.61 10.95
N PRO A 735 1.68 31.24 10.30
CA PRO A 735 1.83 31.77 8.96
C PRO A 735 2.87 32.89 8.98
N MET A 736 3.97 32.69 8.26
CA MET A 736 5.04 33.69 8.15
C MET A 736 4.96 34.39 6.79
N ALA A 737 5.05 35.72 6.80
CA ALA A 737 5.07 36.53 5.57
C ALA A 737 6.26 36.17 4.65
N HIS A 738 7.31 35.61 5.22
CA HIS A 738 8.51 35.11 4.54
C HIS A 738 8.81 33.69 5.04
N VAL A 739 9.35 32.82 4.18
CA VAL A 739 9.74 31.48 4.61
C VAL A 739 10.95 31.58 5.56
N PRO A 740 10.82 31.14 6.82
CA PRO A 740 11.91 31.25 7.78
C PRO A 740 13.04 30.26 7.42
N LEU A 741 14.27 30.76 7.49
CA LEU A 741 15.48 29.96 7.38
C LEU A 741 16.01 29.67 8.77
N PHE A 742 15.96 28.41 9.18
CA PHE A 742 16.56 27.98 10.45
C PHE A 742 18.00 27.55 10.24
N THR A 743 18.92 28.06 11.05
CA THR A 743 20.33 27.65 11.05
C THR A 743 20.71 27.08 12.42
N PRO A 744 21.59 26.06 12.50
CA PRO A 744 21.88 25.40 13.77
C PRO A 744 22.40 26.36 14.86
N ASP A 745 23.22 27.33 14.48
CA ASP A 745 23.84 28.32 15.36
C ASP A 745 22.84 29.32 15.95
N GLN A 746 21.71 29.56 15.28
CA GLN A 746 20.70 30.56 15.69
C GLN A 746 19.33 29.96 15.98
N VAL A 747 19.15 28.64 15.86
CA VAL A 747 17.82 28.01 15.89
C VAL A 747 17.05 28.34 17.17
N HIS A 748 17.72 28.39 18.32
CA HIS A 748 17.06 28.75 19.58
C HIS A 748 16.67 30.23 19.65
N ASP A 749 17.51 31.15 19.18
CA ASP A 749 17.19 32.57 19.15
C ASP A 749 16.06 32.86 18.16
N GLN A 750 16.06 32.17 17.02
CA GLN A 750 15.00 32.23 16.01
C GLN A 750 13.67 31.71 16.56
N LEU A 751 13.67 30.56 17.23
CA LEU A 751 12.48 30.01 17.89
C LEU A 751 11.99 30.94 19.02
N ASN A 752 12.91 31.50 19.81
CA ASN A 752 12.57 32.44 20.89
C ASN A 752 11.97 33.74 20.34
N GLY A 753 12.54 34.28 19.27
CA GLY A 753 12.02 35.47 18.58
C GLY A 753 10.63 35.22 17.99
N LEU A 754 10.41 34.02 17.43
CA LEU A 754 9.13 33.58 16.91
C LEU A 754 8.07 33.50 18.03
N CYS A 755 8.41 32.89 19.17
CA CYS A 755 7.54 32.85 20.35
C CYS A 755 7.21 34.24 20.89
N ARG A 756 8.21 35.12 21.06
CA ARG A 756 7.99 36.50 21.51
C ARG A 756 7.00 37.23 20.61
N ASN A 757 7.27 37.24 19.31
CA ASN A 757 6.41 37.92 18.33
C ASN A 757 4.97 37.37 18.34
N TYR A 758 4.81 36.05 18.39
CA TYR A 758 3.49 35.44 18.37
C TYR A 758 2.71 35.67 19.68
N PHE A 759 3.31 35.40 20.84
CA PHE A 759 2.59 35.49 22.11
C PHE A 759 2.26 36.92 22.51
N GLN A 760 3.15 37.89 22.23
CA GLN A 760 2.86 39.30 22.46
C GLN A 760 1.63 39.79 21.68
N ARG A 761 1.36 39.23 20.50
CA ARG A 761 0.20 39.61 19.68
C ARG A 761 -1.09 38.88 20.04
N THR A 762 -0.97 37.68 20.61
CA THR A 762 -2.12 36.75 20.73
C THR A 762 -2.62 36.60 22.15
N VAL A 763 -1.73 36.69 23.14
CA VAL A 763 -2.06 36.60 24.57
C VAL A 763 -2.72 37.90 25.02
N ALA A 764 -3.78 37.78 25.83
CA ALA A 764 -4.36 38.93 26.51
C ALA A 764 -4.87 38.53 27.90
N THR A 765 -5.04 39.53 28.74
CA THR A 765 -5.47 39.39 30.13
C THR A 765 -6.75 40.21 30.38
N ASN A 766 -7.53 39.77 31.36
CA ASN A 766 -8.62 40.55 31.93
C ASN A 766 -8.51 40.44 33.45
N ARG A 767 -7.99 41.51 34.07
CA ARG A 767 -7.71 41.56 35.51
C ARG A 767 -8.98 41.47 36.36
N GLU A 768 -10.08 42.12 35.94
CA GLU A 768 -11.35 42.12 36.67
C GLU A 768 -11.94 40.72 36.83
N THR A 769 -11.82 39.89 35.79
CA THR A 769 -12.37 38.52 35.77
C THR A 769 -11.33 37.45 36.03
N THR A 770 -10.08 37.83 36.36
CA THR A 770 -8.93 36.92 36.53
C THR A 770 -8.78 35.93 35.36
N THR A 771 -9.03 36.41 34.13
CA THR A 771 -9.04 35.57 32.92
C THR A 771 -7.81 35.82 32.05
N ILE A 772 -7.13 34.76 31.63
CA ILE A 772 -6.04 34.79 30.66
C ILE A 772 -6.53 34.14 29.36
N TYR A 773 -6.35 34.86 28.25
CA TYR A 773 -6.68 34.41 26.90
C TYR A 773 -5.41 33.92 26.20
N LEU A 774 -5.40 32.64 25.83
CA LEU A 774 -4.35 31.99 25.06
C LEU A 774 -4.79 31.76 23.60
N PRO A 775 -3.86 31.66 22.65
CA PRO A 775 -4.19 31.29 21.28
C PRO A 775 -4.68 29.83 21.20
N MET A 776 -5.55 29.55 20.23
CA MET A 776 -6.08 28.19 19.96
C MET A 776 -4.98 27.16 19.71
N LEU A 777 -3.85 27.59 19.13
CA LEU A 777 -2.69 26.72 18.95
C LEU A 777 -2.17 26.16 20.30
N CYS A 778 -2.21 26.93 21.39
CA CYS A 778 -1.82 26.40 22.70
C CYS A 778 -2.74 25.28 23.19
N ARG A 779 -4.02 25.31 22.80
CA ARG A 779 -4.99 24.25 23.14
C ARG A 779 -4.72 22.99 22.34
N ASP A 780 -4.53 23.14 21.03
CA ASP A 780 -4.33 22.01 20.13
C ASP A 780 -3.01 21.27 20.41
N TYR A 781 -2.02 21.98 20.96
CA TYR A 781 -0.71 21.46 21.37
C TYR A 781 -0.49 21.50 22.89
N CYS A 782 -1.55 21.43 23.70
CA CYS A 782 -1.46 21.66 25.15
C CYS A 782 -0.45 20.75 25.88
N HIS A 783 -0.30 19.50 25.41
CA HIS A 783 0.64 18.53 25.98
C HIS A 783 2.11 18.87 25.74
N ASP A 784 2.42 19.74 24.77
CA ASP A 784 3.81 20.19 24.53
C ASP A 784 4.25 21.16 25.64
N TYR A 785 3.27 21.82 26.28
CA TYR A 785 3.50 22.78 27.36
C TYR A 785 3.59 22.14 28.75
N GLY A 786 3.02 20.95 28.93
CA GLY A 786 3.05 20.23 30.19
C GLY A 786 2.37 18.86 30.07
N SER A 787 2.80 17.89 30.86
CA SER A 787 2.25 16.52 30.82
C SER A 787 0.76 16.44 31.14
N ASP A 788 0.27 17.40 31.94
CA ASP A 788 -1.14 17.53 32.34
C ASP A 788 -2.02 18.19 31.25
N GLY A 789 -1.42 18.78 30.21
CA GLY A 789 -2.13 19.51 29.16
C GLY A 789 -2.93 20.70 29.68
N SER A 790 -2.61 21.21 30.88
CA SER A 790 -3.38 22.27 31.49
C SER A 790 -3.03 23.62 30.87
N GLY A 791 -4.02 24.50 30.76
CA GLY A 791 -3.77 25.87 30.34
C GLY A 791 -2.77 26.58 31.25
N LEU A 792 -2.74 26.23 32.54
CA LEU A 792 -1.86 26.84 33.53
C LEU A 792 -0.40 26.46 33.28
N ALA A 793 -0.12 25.21 32.90
CA ALA A 793 1.20 24.79 32.45
C ALA A 793 1.64 25.57 31.20
N CYS A 794 0.72 25.81 30.27
CA CYS A 794 0.96 26.67 29.11
C CYS A 794 1.33 28.10 29.51
N VAL A 795 0.52 28.76 30.34
CA VAL A 795 0.80 30.13 30.82
C VAL A 795 2.19 30.20 31.45
N ARG A 796 2.52 29.25 32.34
CA ARG A 796 3.82 29.20 33.02
C ARG A 796 4.99 29.05 32.06
N LYS A 797 4.86 28.26 31.00
CA LYS A 797 5.92 28.10 29.99
C LYS A 797 6.10 29.33 29.09
N ILE A 798 5.03 30.07 28.80
CA ILE A 798 5.11 31.22 27.89
C ILE A 798 5.48 32.54 28.58
N LEU A 799 5.47 32.60 29.92
CA LEU A 799 5.80 33.81 30.70
C LEU A 799 7.09 34.50 30.21
N GLY A 800 8.16 33.72 29.96
CA GLY A 800 9.44 34.27 29.49
C GLY A 800 9.44 34.86 28.07
N TYR A 801 8.30 34.85 27.37
CA TYR A 801 8.14 35.39 26.01
C TYR A 801 7.15 36.57 25.94
N LEU A 802 6.58 36.97 27.08
CA LEU A 802 5.71 38.14 27.17
C LEU A 802 6.56 39.41 27.33
N ASP A 803 6.00 40.57 26.98
CA ASP A 803 6.59 41.86 27.34
C ASP A 803 6.33 42.19 28.82
N ASP A 804 7.01 43.21 29.33
CA ASP A 804 6.97 43.56 30.76
C ASP A 804 5.54 43.85 31.24
N GLU A 805 4.71 44.51 30.42
CA GLU A 805 3.32 44.82 30.75
C GLU A 805 2.45 43.55 30.88
N LEU A 806 2.46 42.66 29.86
CA LEU A 806 1.69 41.42 29.93
C LEU A 806 2.25 40.45 30.98
N TRP A 807 3.56 40.48 31.22
CA TRP A 807 4.19 39.67 32.25
C TRP A 807 3.71 40.06 33.64
N ASP A 808 3.65 41.36 33.95
CA ASP A 808 3.14 41.87 35.22
C ASP A 808 1.66 41.49 35.40
N ASP A 809 0.84 41.69 34.37
CA ASP A 809 -0.57 41.31 34.35
C ASP A 809 -0.80 39.83 34.66
N VAL A 810 -0.07 38.95 33.96
CA VAL A 810 -0.20 37.50 34.12
C VAL A 810 0.27 37.08 35.50
N THR A 811 1.38 37.62 35.98
CA THR A 811 1.94 37.29 37.29
C THR A 811 0.99 37.71 38.42
N GLU A 812 0.42 38.92 38.33
CA GLU A 812 -0.58 39.39 39.30
C GLU A 812 -1.82 38.48 39.31
N ILE A 813 -2.33 38.06 38.14
CA ILE A 813 -3.47 37.13 38.05
C ILE A 813 -3.13 35.77 38.66
N LEU A 814 -1.90 35.27 38.48
CA LEU A 814 -1.45 33.98 39.03
C LEU A 814 -1.25 34.01 40.55
N GLU A 815 -0.83 35.16 41.10
CA GLU A 815 -0.57 35.36 42.53
C GLU A 815 -1.81 35.80 43.32
N ALA A 816 -2.85 36.30 42.64
CA ALA A 816 -4.11 36.70 43.24
C ALA A 816 -4.89 35.49 43.79
N GLY A 817 -4.49 34.98 44.96
CA GLY A 817 -5.05 33.81 45.63
C GLY A 817 -6.51 33.94 46.13
N LYS A 818 -7.28 34.91 45.63
CA LYS A 818 -8.68 35.16 46.02
C LYS A 818 -9.71 34.52 45.06
N GLN A 819 -9.36 34.23 43.81
CA GLN A 819 -10.27 33.62 42.82
C GLN A 819 -9.53 32.59 41.94
N PRO A 820 -10.22 31.55 41.43
CA PRO A 820 -9.61 30.59 40.52
C PRO A 820 -9.32 31.22 39.16
N VAL A 821 -8.06 31.19 38.73
CA VAL A 821 -7.60 31.69 37.43
C VAL A 821 -8.37 31.00 36.30
N ARG A 822 -8.98 31.80 35.41
CA ARG A 822 -9.73 31.29 34.25
C ARG A 822 -8.86 31.36 33.00
N ILE A 823 -8.73 30.24 32.29
CA ILE A 823 -7.97 30.19 31.04
C ILE A 823 -8.94 29.95 29.89
N LYS A 824 -8.94 30.85 28.93
CA LYS A 824 -9.76 30.78 27.71
C LYS A 824 -8.87 30.73 26.49
N TYR A 825 -9.38 30.13 25.42
CA TYR A 825 -8.68 30.05 24.14
C TYR A 825 -9.44 30.84 23.08
N ARG A 826 -8.72 31.59 22.24
CA ARG A 826 -9.28 32.37 21.12
C ARG A 826 -8.39 32.26 19.88
N ASP A 827 -8.97 32.42 18.70
CA ASP A 827 -8.20 32.55 17.48
C ASP A 827 -7.43 33.88 17.49
N ALA A 828 -6.27 33.89 16.85
CA ALA A 828 -5.52 35.11 16.60
C ALA A 828 -6.21 35.86 15.45
N ASP A 829 -6.74 37.06 15.71
CA ASP A 829 -7.28 37.94 14.68
C ASP A 829 -6.18 38.45 13.72
#